data_AF-M5RW29-F1
#
_entry.id   AF-M5RW29-F1
#
_cell.length_a   1.000
_cell.length_b   1.000
_cell.length_c   1.000
_cell.angle_alpha   90.00
_cell.angle_beta   90.00
_cell.angle_gamma   90.00
#
_symmetry.space_group_name_H-M   'P 1'
#
loop_
_entity.id
_entity.type
_entity.pdbx_description
1 polymer ?
#
loop_
_entity_poly.entity_id
_entity_poly.type
_entity_poly.pdbx_seq_one_letter_code
_entity_poly.pdbx_strand_id
1 'polypeptide(L)'
;MDSNKIKELAIKHVEKVILAIFAIVSAFLVYQATQLPEFTQEPTRLRDDATRVKNEVDDDHTDAIIPDREALAIDIVERTKRTIKPVDIKIGYTQVGTWKEVQRNDSFKRRDPELFAPLKLQMKSVIGTMAIRSKDGEYSLANLEPADPIVVEEKKERPSRRSSRRGRGMAGDEGMYGDEMMGMEDEMSGMMGMEMSGMMGMEGSMAGAAVRRLDPENKKSLYSVPATLTEFKSGGAMKPKPMVVRFIAGTAALPHKAIYESFSRSLKDSANYRPEDRDTPKYWNFQVQRADVTDKSVDQLAEGDWVDRKDRKFHTTIAAVLWAGTAPELVPVDYRDDLLTMWIPPMLMEDYSGFVLHPMIPMLTKAELETLNAPVVDVDDPMKRLEGDNIFEGIDIKRTDVNLNETGREGMMMDSGYQMNSPYGFAGVEENPSNYKLIRFYDFEYSFDKGPRPQPGRKYVYRVRVSVKDPNFPDNPLLQPAAKTLHPEAYERVSELQAKAEKDYAPERAKGTRRSISEFRQFERWTPWSEPSEPVSLPTENTVLAGPVVPPSVKNLNFKNRSVPYAKNEPTAKMVVSKFDFSLATRVPMQIDATEGSVLSKTAESTDVIDPLTLEIKKLPDAAINNRSTVIAIDGGNPLSIVTDDDLKEPGSILIFKDNGELDVASEVDDLQPYRIYSFADEKGE
;
A
#
# COMPACT_ATOMS: atom_id res chain seq x y z
N MET A 1 -70.40 -26.60 7.50
CA MET A 1 -70.56 -26.67 6.03
C MET A 1 -70.16 -28.07 5.58
N ASP A 2 -71.05 -28.81 4.91
CA ASP A 2 -70.76 -30.16 4.41
C ASP A 2 -69.58 -30.13 3.42
N SER A 3 -68.48 -30.80 3.75
CA SER A 3 -67.30 -30.94 2.88
C SER A 3 -67.66 -31.48 1.49
N ASN A 4 -68.71 -32.30 1.41
CA ASN A 4 -69.21 -32.86 0.15
C ASN A 4 -69.93 -31.81 -0.72
N LYS A 5 -70.63 -30.84 -0.13
CA LYS A 5 -71.28 -29.75 -0.88
C LYS A 5 -70.26 -28.74 -1.43
N ILE A 6 -69.17 -28.49 -0.70
CA ILE A 6 -68.07 -27.64 -1.17
C ILE A 6 -67.35 -28.28 -2.35
N LYS A 7 -67.13 -29.61 -2.31
CA LYS A 7 -66.53 -30.36 -3.42
C LYS A 7 -67.43 -30.38 -4.66
N GLU A 8 -68.73 -30.56 -4.50
CA GLU A 8 -69.67 -30.56 -5.62
C GLU A 8 -69.82 -29.18 -6.29
N LEU A 9 -69.77 -28.11 -5.49
CA LEU A 9 -69.78 -26.73 -5.96
C LEU A 9 -68.45 -26.36 -6.63
N ALA A 10 -67.33 -26.83 -6.10
CA ALA A 10 -66.01 -26.70 -6.72
C ALA A 10 -65.92 -27.45 -8.06
N ILE A 11 -66.52 -28.64 -8.19
CA ILE A 11 -66.52 -29.43 -9.44
C ILE A 11 -67.44 -28.81 -10.51
N LYS A 12 -68.60 -28.27 -10.12
CA LYS A 12 -69.52 -27.61 -11.08
C LYS A 12 -69.06 -26.21 -11.50
N HIS A 13 -68.16 -25.59 -10.74
CA HIS A 13 -67.66 -24.23 -10.97
C HIS A 13 -66.13 -24.13 -10.92
N VAL A 14 -65.41 -25.17 -11.37
CA VAL A 14 -63.94 -25.20 -11.40
C VAL A 14 -63.37 -23.95 -12.06
N GLU A 15 -63.96 -23.52 -13.18
CA GLU A 15 -63.56 -22.32 -13.90
C GLU A 15 -63.63 -21.05 -13.03
N LYS A 16 -64.70 -20.88 -12.24
CA LYS A 16 -64.87 -19.71 -11.36
C LYS A 16 -63.89 -19.75 -10.18
N VAL A 17 -63.57 -20.95 -9.69
CA VAL A 17 -62.57 -21.14 -8.62
C VAL A 17 -61.17 -20.81 -9.13
N ILE A 18 -60.83 -21.25 -10.35
CA ILE A 18 -59.55 -20.90 -10.99
C ILE A 18 -59.47 -19.38 -11.22
N LEU A 19 -60.54 -18.75 -11.70
CA LEU A 19 -60.59 -17.31 -11.92
C LEU A 19 -60.44 -16.52 -10.61
N ALA A 20 -61.06 -16.99 -9.52
CA ALA A 20 -60.92 -16.39 -8.20
C ALA A 20 -59.49 -16.51 -7.66
N ILE A 21 -58.84 -17.67 -7.82
CA ILE A 21 -57.43 -17.87 -7.47
C ILE A 21 -56.55 -16.94 -8.30
N PHE A 22 -56.80 -16.82 -9.61
CA PHE A 22 -56.03 -15.94 -10.49
C PHE A 22 -56.17 -14.47 -10.10
N ALA A 23 -57.37 -14.03 -9.70
CA ALA A 23 -57.61 -12.68 -9.21
C ALA A 23 -56.87 -12.41 -7.89
N ILE A 24 -56.85 -13.39 -6.97
CA ILE A 24 -56.12 -13.27 -5.69
C ILE A 24 -54.61 -13.20 -5.94
N VAL A 25 -54.07 -14.06 -6.81
CA VAL A 25 -52.64 -14.03 -7.17
C VAL A 25 -52.28 -12.72 -7.87
N SER A 26 -53.14 -12.22 -8.76
CA SER A 26 -52.91 -10.93 -9.43
C SER A 26 -52.94 -9.77 -8.44
N ALA A 27 -53.89 -9.75 -7.51
CA ALA A 27 -53.95 -8.74 -6.45
C ALA A 27 -52.73 -8.81 -5.52
N PHE A 28 -52.24 -10.01 -5.21
CA PHE A 28 -51.02 -10.21 -4.44
C PHE A 28 -49.77 -9.70 -5.18
N LEU A 29 -49.67 -9.95 -6.49
CA LEU A 29 -48.58 -9.44 -7.31
C LEU A 29 -48.61 -7.91 -7.42
N VAL A 30 -49.80 -7.30 -7.56
CA VAL A 30 -49.95 -5.84 -7.54
C VAL A 30 -49.54 -5.27 -6.18
N TYR A 31 -49.95 -5.92 -5.09
CA TYR A 31 -49.54 -5.54 -3.74
C TYR A 31 -48.02 -5.60 -3.54
N GLN A 32 -47.36 -6.67 -4.01
CA GLN A 32 -45.90 -6.74 -3.99
C GLN A 32 -45.25 -5.67 -4.87
N ALA A 33 -45.81 -5.39 -6.06
CA ALA A 33 -45.29 -4.33 -6.92
C ALA A 33 -45.38 -2.95 -6.27
N THR A 34 -46.43 -2.67 -5.48
CA THR A 34 -46.55 -1.42 -4.71
C THR A 34 -45.61 -1.34 -3.49
N GLN A 35 -45.00 -2.46 -3.08
CA GLN A 35 -43.99 -2.49 -2.02
C GLN A 35 -42.56 -2.46 -2.55
N LEU A 36 -42.36 -2.50 -3.87
CA LEU A 36 -41.04 -2.26 -4.44
C LEU A 36 -40.69 -0.79 -4.20
N PRO A 37 -39.51 -0.50 -3.61
CA PRO A 37 -39.09 0.88 -3.39
C PRO A 37 -39.06 1.62 -4.73
N GLU A 38 -39.67 2.79 -4.79
CA GLU A 38 -39.58 3.65 -5.97
C GLU A 38 -38.09 3.97 -6.21
N PHE A 39 -37.59 3.60 -7.39
CA PHE A 39 -36.24 3.97 -7.86
C PHE A 39 -36.17 5.45 -8.27
N THR A 40 -36.95 6.32 -7.65
CA THR A 40 -36.74 7.76 -7.74
C THR A 40 -35.57 8.10 -6.84
N GLN A 41 -34.39 8.27 -7.45
CA GLN A 41 -33.23 8.82 -6.78
C GLN A 41 -33.61 10.19 -6.21
N GLU A 42 -33.85 10.24 -4.89
CA GLU A 42 -34.15 11.50 -4.22
C GLU A 42 -32.92 12.41 -4.33
N PRO A 43 -33.05 13.64 -4.88
CA PRO A 43 -31.93 14.55 -5.08
C PRO A 43 -31.14 14.86 -3.79
N THR A 44 -31.81 14.80 -2.64
CA THR A 44 -31.22 14.96 -1.31
C THR A 44 -30.25 13.84 -0.98
N ARG A 45 -30.63 12.57 -1.20
CA ARG A 45 -29.73 11.42 -0.99
C ARG A 45 -28.51 11.48 -1.90
N LEU A 46 -28.69 11.83 -3.17
CA LEU A 46 -27.56 12.01 -4.08
C LEU A 46 -26.62 13.14 -3.64
N ARG A 47 -27.16 14.22 -3.05
CA ARG A 47 -26.36 15.32 -2.49
C ARG A 47 -25.58 14.88 -1.26
N ASP A 48 -26.22 14.15 -0.35
CA ASP A 48 -25.57 13.62 0.85
C ASP A 48 -24.49 12.58 0.49
N ASP A 49 -24.78 11.69 -0.47
CA ASP A 49 -23.84 10.72 -1.01
C ASP A 49 -22.65 11.41 -1.69
N ALA A 50 -22.89 12.42 -2.53
CA ALA A 50 -21.82 13.19 -3.17
C ALA A 50 -20.96 13.96 -2.16
N THR A 51 -21.56 14.51 -1.10
CA THR A 51 -20.83 15.23 -0.04
C THR A 51 -20.00 14.26 0.78
N ARG A 52 -20.52 13.06 1.09
CA ARG A 52 -19.77 11.99 1.76
C ARG A 52 -18.60 11.52 0.91
N VAL A 53 -18.82 11.22 -0.37
CA VAL A 53 -17.75 10.82 -1.30
C VAL A 53 -16.70 11.93 -1.42
N LYS A 54 -17.11 13.19 -1.47
CA LYS A 54 -16.19 14.32 -1.45
C LYS A 54 -15.30 14.30 -0.20
N ASN A 55 -15.89 14.15 0.98
CA ASN A 55 -15.14 14.09 2.23
C ASN A 55 -14.22 12.84 2.27
N GLU A 56 -14.68 11.68 1.80
CA GLU A 56 -13.88 10.44 1.73
C GLU A 56 -12.72 10.53 0.72
N VAL A 57 -12.81 11.41 -0.29
CA VAL A 57 -11.73 11.70 -1.23
C VAL A 57 -10.78 12.76 -0.68
N ASP A 58 -11.30 13.72 0.10
CA ASP A 58 -10.53 14.80 0.70
C ASP A 58 -9.68 14.31 1.89
N ASP A 59 -10.20 13.38 2.70
CA ASP A 59 -9.53 12.83 3.88
C ASP A 59 -8.59 11.66 3.50
N ASP A 60 -7.35 11.67 4.01
CA ASP A 60 -6.45 10.53 3.84
C ASP A 60 -6.86 9.40 4.80
N HIS A 61 -7.23 8.25 4.23
CA HIS A 61 -7.59 7.04 4.98
C HIS A 61 -6.53 5.94 4.89
N THR A 62 -5.33 6.25 4.40
CA THR A 62 -4.25 5.27 4.21
C THR A 62 -3.93 4.53 5.51
N ASP A 63 -3.87 5.23 6.64
CA ASP A 63 -3.56 4.65 7.96
C ASP A 63 -4.66 3.71 8.48
N ALA A 64 -5.92 3.94 8.07
CA ALA A 64 -7.04 3.06 8.42
C ALA A 64 -7.04 1.75 7.62
N ILE A 65 -6.46 1.76 6.42
CA ILE A 65 -6.38 0.61 5.52
C ILE A 65 -5.08 -0.19 5.75
N ILE A 66 -4.00 0.50 6.09
CA ILE A 66 -2.66 -0.06 6.25
C ILE A 66 -2.21 0.21 7.69
N PRO A 67 -2.38 -0.74 8.62
CA PRO A 67 -1.93 -0.53 10.00
C PRO A 67 -0.42 -0.34 10.04
N ASP A 68 0.02 0.70 10.75
CA ASP A 68 1.43 0.99 10.97
C ASP A 68 2.14 -0.20 11.62
N ARG A 69 3.20 -0.67 10.95
CA ARG A 69 4.03 -1.76 11.48
C ARG A 69 5.37 -1.17 11.86
N GLU A 70 5.68 -1.18 13.16
CA GLU A 70 6.94 -0.65 13.66
C GLU A 70 8.13 -1.27 12.90
N ALA A 71 8.95 -0.41 12.30
CA ALA A 71 10.26 -0.78 11.84
C ALA A 71 11.12 -1.04 13.09
N LEU A 72 11.07 -2.27 13.60
CA LEU A 72 12.04 -2.72 14.59
C LEU A 72 13.43 -2.33 14.07
N ALA A 73 14.19 -1.58 14.87
CA ALA A 73 15.54 -1.13 14.54
C ALA A 73 16.43 -2.36 14.36
N ILE A 74 16.51 -2.86 13.13
CA ILE A 74 17.08 -4.17 12.82
C ILE A 74 18.36 -3.98 12.03
N ASP A 75 19.46 -4.53 12.55
CA ASP A 75 20.68 -4.76 11.77
C ASP A 75 20.38 -5.82 10.70
N ILE A 76 20.35 -5.38 9.44
CA ILE A 76 20.10 -6.21 8.25
C ILE A 76 21.05 -7.41 8.20
N VAL A 77 22.32 -7.24 8.58
CA VAL A 77 23.32 -8.30 8.53
C VAL A 77 23.19 -9.24 9.71
N GLU A 78 22.84 -8.74 10.88
CA GLU A 78 22.52 -9.60 12.01
C GLU A 78 21.26 -10.42 11.72
N ARG A 79 20.21 -9.81 11.14
CA ARG A 79 19.00 -10.54 10.71
C ARG A 79 19.34 -11.57 9.63
N THR A 80 20.06 -11.18 8.57
CA THR A 80 20.49 -12.11 7.51
C THR A 80 21.37 -13.25 8.04
N LYS A 81 22.24 -12.98 9.02
CA LYS A 81 23.08 -14.01 9.67
C LYS A 81 22.28 -14.86 10.66
N ARG A 82 21.32 -14.29 11.37
CA ARG A 82 20.37 -15.02 12.25
C ARG A 82 19.48 -15.95 11.42
N THR A 83 19.09 -15.58 10.19
CA THR A 83 18.39 -16.46 9.23
C THR A 83 19.19 -17.73 8.91
N ILE A 84 20.52 -17.68 8.98
CA ILE A 84 21.42 -18.82 8.70
C ILE A 84 21.70 -19.65 9.96
N LYS A 85 21.41 -19.15 11.16
CA LYS A 85 21.70 -19.84 12.42
C LYS A 85 20.54 -20.77 12.82
N PRO A 86 20.81 -22.01 13.24
CA PRO A 86 19.79 -22.91 13.77
C PRO A 86 19.20 -22.37 15.07
N VAL A 87 17.89 -22.57 15.29
CA VAL A 87 17.18 -22.14 16.50
C VAL A 87 17.66 -22.97 17.71
N ASP A 88 17.82 -22.32 18.85
CA ASP A 88 18.17 -23.00 20.09
C ASP A 88 16.98 -23.84 20.59
N ILE A 89 17.21 -25.15 20.68
CA ILE A 89 16.22 -26.21 20.96
C ILE A 89 15.70 -26.11 22.41
N LYS A 90 16.25 -25.23 23.26
CA LYS A 90 15.98 -25.23 24.70
C LYS A 90 14.68 -24.52 25.14
N ILE A 91 13.94 -23.88 24.25
CA ILE A 91 12.76 -23.10 24.60
C ILE A 91 11.52 -23.73 23.94
N GLY A 92 10.90 -24.72 24.60
CA GLY A 92 9.63 -25.30 24.13
C GLY A 92 9.35 -26.77 24.43
N TYR A 93 10.28 -27.53 25.03
CA TYR A 93 10.01 -28.94 25.37
C TYR A 93 9.25 -29.09 26.69
N THR A 94 7.98 -28.70 26.68
CA THR A 94 6.97 -29.20 27.63
C THR A 94 5.78 -29.72 26.86
N GLN A 95 6.00 -30.79 26.11
CA GLN A 95 5.14 -31.97 26.03
C GLN A 95 5.83 -32.98 25.12
N VAL A 96 6.48 -33.97 25.73
CA VAL A 96 6.91 -35.18 25.01
C VAL A 96 5.63 -35.92 24.64
N GLY A 97 5.09 -35.60 23.46
CA GLY A 97 4.07 -36.42 22.83
C GLY A 97 4.58 -37.86 22.75
N THR A 98 3.69 -38.82 23.00
CA THR A 98 3.97 -40.25 22.84
C THR A 98 4.69 -40.51 21.52
N TRP A 99 5.79 -41.26 21.58
CA TRP A 99 6.56 -41.68 20.41
C TRP A 99 5.61 -42.30 19.38
N LYS A 100 5.26 -41.54 18.34
CA LYS A 100 4.53 -42.08 17.19
C LYS A 100 5.54 -42.78 16.30
N GLU A 101 5.40 -44.09 16.19
CA GLU A 101 6.11 -44.86 15.17
C GLU A 101 5.68 -44.33 13.79
N VAL A 102 6.57 -43.62 13.11
CA VAL A 102 6.36 -43.23 11.72
C VAL A 102 6.51 -44.49 10.89
N GLN A 103 5.41 -45.00 10.33
CA GLN A 103 5.45 -46.15 9.43
C GLN A 103 6.43 -45.85 8.29
N ARG A 104 7.55 -46.57 8.25
CA ARG A 104 8.54 -46.44 7.18
C ARG A 104 8.08 -47.22 5.97
N ASN A 105 7.79 -46.53 4.88
CA ASN A 105 7.62 -47.16 3.60
C ASN A 105 8.97 -47.20 2.86
N ASP A 106 9.76 -48.25 3.08
CA ASP A 106 11.04 -48.46 2.39
C ASP A 106 10.89 -48.67 0.87
N SER A 107 9.66 -48.92 0.39
CA SER A 107 9.35 -49.02 -1.05
C SER A 107 9.22 -47.66 -1.73
N PHE A 108 8.87 -46.60 -0.99
CA PHE A 108 8.69 -45.28 -1.55
C PHE A 108 10.05 -44.64 -1.86
N LYS A 109 10.35 -44.47 -3.15
CA LYS A 109 11.57 -43.80 -3.62
C LYS A 109 11.34 -42.30 -3.75
N ARG A 110 12.25 -41.53 -3.16
CA ARG A 110 12.25 -40.07 -3.16
C ARG A 110 12.38 -39.54 -4.58
N ARG A 111 11.42 -38.72 -4.98
CA ARG A 111 11.44 -38.01 -6.26
C ARG A 111 11.94 -36.58 -6.05
N ASP A 112 12.28 -35.93 -7.15
CA ASP A 112 12.53 -34.51 -7.14
C ASP A 112 11.20 -33.76 -7.11
N PRO A 113 10.97 -32.85 -6.14
CA PRO A 113 9.77 -32.02 -6.16
C PRO A 113 9.69 -31.20 -7.44
N GLU A 114 8.50 -31.10 -8.00
CA GLU A 114 8.17 -30.15 -9.06
C GLU A 114 8.20 -28.72 -8.49
N LEU A 115 8.82 -27.81 -9.24
CA LEU A 115 8.96 -26.41 -8.90
C LEU A 115 8.16 -25.57 -9.91
N PHE A 116 7.42 -24.60 -9.40
CA PHE A 116 6.54 -23.76 -10.22
C PHE A 116 7.15 -22.38 -10.44
N ALA A 117 6.95 -21.82 -11.64
CA ALA A 117 7.42 -20.49 -11.98
C ALA A 117 6.69 -19.41 -11.17
N PRO A 118 7.34 -18.27 -10.87
CA PRO A 118 6.65 -17.09 -10.35
C PRO A 118 5.57 -16.59 -11.32
N LEU A 119 4.46 -16.11 -10.76
CA LEU A 119 3.27 -15.71 -11.51
C LEU A 119 3.05 -14.19 -11.40
N LYS A 120 2.40 -13.63 -12.43
CA LYS A 120 1.96 -12.23 -12.51
C LYS A 120 3.07 -11.24 -12.15
N LEU A 121 4.18 -11.27 -12.88
CA LEU A 121 5.25 -10.29 -12.68
C LEU A 121 4.75 -8.89 -13.05
N GLN A 122 4.71 -7.99 -12.08
CA GLN A 122 4.32 -6.59 -12.25
C GLN A 122 5.53 -5.69 -12.10
N MET A 123 5.65 -4.71 -12.98
CA MET A 123 6.73 -3.73 -12.95
C MET A 123 6.16 -2.33 -12.70
N LYS A 124 6.84 -1.56 -11.86
CA LYS A 124 6.51 -0.17 -11.56
C LYS A 124 7.74 0.71 -11.71
N SER A 125 7.61 1.77 -12.49
CA SER A 125 8.61 2.82 -12.65
C SER A 125 8.54 3.79 -11.48
N VAL A 126 9.66 4.04 -10.81
CA VAL A 126 9.70 4.87 -9.59
C VAL A 126 10.79 5.94 -9.73
N ILE A 127 10.41 7.18 -9.41
CA ILE A 127 11.32 8.30 -9.15
C ILE A 127 10.93 8.92 -7.83
N GLY A 128 11.92 9.29 -7.02
CA GLY A 128 11.67 9.91 -5.73
C GLY A 128 12.96 10.21 -5.00
N THR A 129 12.84 10.73 -3.78
CA THR A 129 13.99 10.95 -2.91
C THR A 129 14.09 9.86 -1.86
N MET A 130 15.29 9.29 -1.72
CA MET A 130 15.63 8.25 -0.75
C MET A 130 16.69 8.76 0.23
N ALA A 131 16.63 8.30 1.49
CA ALA A 131 17.66 8.57 2.48
C ALA A 131 18.86 7.61 2.35
N ILE A 132 20.05 8.16 2.13
CA ILE A 132 21.32 7.42 2.10
C ILE A 132 22.19 7.79 3.29
N ARG A 133 23.15 6.91 3.61
CA ARG A 133 24.18 7.18 4.63
C ARG A 133 25.27 8.07 4.04
N SER A 134 25.64 9.10 4.79
CA SER A 134 26.75 10.00 4.51
C SER A 134 27.59 10.21 5.78
N LYS A 135 28.89 10.49 5.64
CA LYS A 135 29.75 10.81 6.79
C LYS A 135 29.45 12.20 7.32
N ASP A 136 29.36 13.17 6.41
CA ASP A 136 29.22 14.58 6.76
C ASP A 136 27.74 14.99 6.87
N GLY A 137 26.85 14.28 6.15
CA GLY A 137 25.42 14.59 6.09
C GLY A 137 25.09 15.85 5.30
N GLU A 138 26.06 16.46 4.63
CA GLU A 138 25.87 17.71 3.89
C GLU A 138 25.24 17.50 2.51
N TYR A 139 24.31 18.38 2.15
CA TYR A 139 23.65 18.45 0.85
C TYR A 139 23.22 19.88 0.53
N SER A 140 23.16 20.22 -0.76
CA SER A 140 23.00 21.59 -1.25
C SER A 140 21.74 22.29 -0.74
N LEU A 141 20.64 21.55 -0.64
CA LEU A 141 19.33 22.08 -0.21
C LEU A 141 19.32 22.55 1.26
N ALA A 142 20.10 21.91 2.14
CA ALA A 142 20.19 22.30 3.54
C ALA A 142 20.73 23.73 3.74
N ASN A 143 21.49 24.23 2.77
CA ASN A 143 22.14 25.54 2.82
C ASN A 143 21.28 26.66 2.23
N LEU A 144 20.09 26.36 1.68
CA LEU A 144 19.18 27.38 1.17
C LEU A 144 18.48 28.13 2.31
N GLU A 145 18.09 29.37 2.03
CA GLU A 145 17.32 30.18 2.97
C GLU A 145 15.90 29.60 3.17
N PRO A 146 15.35 29.64 4.39
CA PRO A 146 13.95 29.32 4.63
C PRO A 146 13.02 30.17 3.76
N ALA A 147 11.89 29.60 3.33
CA ALA A 147 10.88 30.34 2.57
C ALA A 147 10.18 31.40 3.43
N ASP A 148 9.77 32.49 2.77
CA ASP A 148 9.01 33.57 3.39
C ASP A 148 7.60 33.06 3.81
N PRO A 149 7.01 33.62 4.89
CA PRO A 149 5.64 33.29 5.27
C PRO A 149 4.64 33.72 4.18
N ILE A 150 3.68 32.85 3.86
CA ILE A 150 2.63 33.14 2.87
C ILE A 150 1.62 34.13 3.48
N VAL A 151 1.36 35.23 2.78
CA VAL A 151 0.26 36.15 3.11
C VAL A 151 -1.02 35.58 2.51
N VAL A 152 -1.91 35.06 3.37
CA VAL A 152 -3.25 34.60 2.95
C VAL A 152 -4.03 35.81 2.43
N GLU A 153 -4.39 35.82 1.14
CA GLU A 153 -5.35 36.79 0.63
C GLU A 153 -6.72 36.48 1.25
N GLU A 154 -7.18 37.29 2.21
CA GLU A 154 -8.53 37.19 2.75
C GLU A 154 -9.52 37.16 1.58
N LYS A 155 -10.22 36.02 1.42
CA LYS A 155 -11.36 35.89 0.51
C LYS A 155 -12.33 37.02 0.86
N LYS A 156 -12.31 38.10 0.07
CA LYS A 156 -13.28 39.19 0.18
C LYS A 156 -14.66 38.57 0.02
N GLU A 157 -15.38 38.41 1.13
CA GLU A 157 -16.76 37.97 1.11
C GLU A 157 -17.51 38.83 0.08
N ARG A 158 -18.03 38.18 -0.96
CA ARG A 158 -18.85 38.88 -1.95
C ARG A 158 -20.02 39.49 -1.19
N PRO A 159 -20.28 40.81 -1.29
CA PRO A 159 -21.36 41.45 -0.56
C PRO A 159 -22.65 40.72 -0.87
N SER A 160 -23.31 40.18 0.16
CA SER A 160 -24.59 39.51 -0.03
C SER A 160 -25.53 40.49 -0.72
N ARG A 161 -26.04 40.11 -1.90
CA ARG A 161 -26.97 40.94 -2.66
C ARG A 161 -28.23 41.09 -1.80
N ARG A 162 -28.33 42.22 -1.10
CA ARG A 162 -29.57 42.64 -0.42
C ARG A 162 -30.72 42.52 -1.41
N SER A 163 -31.61 41.58 -1.13
CA SER A 163 -32.88 41.41 -1.83
C SER A 163 -33.58 42.77 -1.92
N SER A 164 -33.60 43.34 -3.13
CA SER A 164 -34.45 44.47 -3.48
C SER A 164 -35.91 44.03 -3.34
N ARG A 165 -36.50 44.28 -2.17
CA ARG A 165 -37.95 44.17 -1.99
C ARG A 165 -38.58 45.25 -2.86
N ARG A 166 -39.16 44.79 -3.98
CA ARG A 166 -40.07 45.53 -4.85
C ARG A 166 -41.08 46.31 -4.01
N GLY A 167 -40.99 47.64 -4.10
CA GLY A 167 -42.05 48.54 -3.67
C GLY A 167 -43.32 48.28 -4.48
N ARG A 168 -44.39 47.92 -3.77
CA ARG A 168 -45.77 47.95 -4.27
C ARG A 168 -46.48 48.97 -3.38
N GLY A 169 -46.95 50.05 -4.00
CA GLY A 169 -47.47 51.23 -3.33
C GLY A 169 -48.87 51.10 -2.74
N MET A 170 -49.41 52.28 -2.42
CA MET A 170 -50.69 52.63 -1.74
C MET A 170 -50.52 52.82 -0.22
N ALA A 171 -51.11 53.79 0.46
CA ALA A 171 -51.80 55.06 0.15
C ALA A 171 -52.24 55.64 1.52
N GLY A 172 -52.21 56.97 1.71
CA GLY A 172 -52.75 57.67 2.90
C GLY A 172 -51.97 57.42 4.19
N ASP A 173 -51.96 58.28 5.20
CA ASP A 173 -52.81 59.40 5.54
C ASP A 173 -52.15 60.13 6.73
N GLU A 174 -52.41 61.44 6.83
CA GLU A 174 -52.44 62.31 8.02
C GLU A 174 -51.29 62.47 9.06
N GLY A 175 -51.12 63.75 9.45
CA GLY A 175 -50.68 64.41 10.72
C GLY A 175 -49.88 63.65 11.79
N MET A 176 -49.01 64.25 12.60
CA MET A 176 -49.12 65.51 13.35
C MET A 176 -47.77 65.81 14.05
N TYR A 177 -47.62 67.06 14.49
CA TYR A 177 -46.89 67.57 15.66
C TYR A 177 -46.53 66.52 16.73
N GLY A 178 -45.33 66.51 17.32
CA GLY A 178 -44.90 67.44 18.36
C GLY A 178 -44.51 66.66 19.62
N ASP A 179 -43.77 67.31 20.51
CA ASP A 179 -43.41 66.96 21.89
C ASP A 179 -42.15 66.14 22.23
N GLU A 180 -41.31 66.88 22.95
CA GLU A 180 -40.39 66.55 24.04
C GLU A 180 -40.83 65.38 24.94
N MET A 181 -39.86 64.61 25.46
CA MET A 181 -39.60 64.47 26.90
C MET A 181 -38.64 63.30 27.22
N MET A 182 -37.58 63.64 27.95
CA MET A 182 -37.07 63.03 29.20
C MET A 182 -37.13 61.52 29.44
N GLY A 183 -36.02 60.98 29.97
CA GLY A 183 -36.08 59.99 31.05
C GLY A 183 -34.94 58.98 31.13
N MET A 184 -34.04 59.20 32.11
CA MET A 184 -33.38 58.22 33.01
C MET A 184 -34.02 56.82 33.08
N GLU A 185 -33.42 55.72 33.49
CA GLU A 185 -32.17 55.25 34.13
C GLU A 185 -32.35 53.70 34.09
N ASP A 186 -31.30 52.90 34.07
CA ASP A 186 -31.20 51.78 35.02
C ASP A 186 -29.83 51.09 34.95
N GLU A 187 -29.26 51.03 36.14
CA GLU A 187 -27.99 50.46 36.55
C GLU A 187 -28.10 48.97 36.87
N MET A 188 -26.97 48.28 36.69
CA MET A 188 -26.45 47.14 37.46
C MET A 188 -27.21 45.79 37.55
N SER A 189 -26.50 44.74 37.14
CA SER A 189 -26.45 43.46 37.89
C SER A 189 -25.27 42.59 37.46
N GLY A 190 -24.27 42.47 38.35
CA GLY A 190 -23.91 41.15 38.88
C GLY A 190 -22.79 40.33 38.23
N MET A 191 -21.59 40.52 38.79
CA MET A 191 -20.45 39.59 38.91
C MET A 191 -20.73 38.07 38.84
N MET A 192 -19.80 37.33 38.21
CA MET A 192 -19.20 36.11 38.76
C MET A 192 -17.77 35.97 38.22
N GLY A 193 -16.80 36.03 39.13
CA GLY A 193 -15.39 35.75 38.86
C GLY A 193 -15.03 34.30 39.15
N MET A 194 -13.95 33.83 38.55
CA MET A 194 -13.02 32.88 39.17
C MET A 194 -11.59 33.23 38.79
N GLU A 195 -10.73 33.13 39.80
CA GLU A 195 -9.34 33.56 39.88
C GLU A 195 -8.35 32.67 39.13
N MET A 196 -7.38 33.36 38.51
CA MET A 196 -5.93 33.15 38.59
C MET A 196 -5.39 31.92 39.35
N SER A 197 -4.48 31.19 38.70
CA SER A 197 -3.19 30.84 39.30
C SER A 197 -2.13 30.53 38.23
N GLY A 198 -0.91 31.05 38.41
CA GLY A 198 0.29 30.26 38.06
C GLY A 198 1.20 30.70 36.91
N MET A 199 1.76 31.90 37.00
CA MET A 199 3.22 32.15 36.90
C MET A 199 4.03 31.83 35.61
N MET A 200 4.69 32.91 35.17
CA MET A 200 6.15 33.06 34.93
C MET A 200 6.74 32.66 33.57
N GLY A 201 7.34 33.66 32.91
CA GLY A 201 8.60 33.44 32.18
C GLY A 201 8.67 33.83 30.71
N MET A 202 7.99 34.89 30.24
CA MET A 202 8.34 35.51 28.96
C MET A 202 9.45 36.55 29.16
N GLU A 203 10.65 36.05 29.38
CA GLU A 203 11.90 36.81 29.23
C GLU A 203 12.40 36.58 27.80
N GLY A 204 12.78 37.68 27.12
CA GLY A 204 12.92 37.76 25.67
C GLY A 204 13.80 36.68 25.04
N SER A 205 13.17 35.80 24.25
CA SER A 205 13.82 35.16 23.13
C SER A 205 13.64 36.06 21.91
N MET A 206 14.75 36.45 21.28
CA MET A 206 14.72 37.12 19.98
C MET A 206 13.79 36.36 19.02
N ALA A 207 12.92 37.10 18.34
CA ALA A 207 12.12 36.62 17.24
C ALA A 207 13.04 36.21 16.08
N GLY A 208 13.55 34.99 16.12
CA GLY A 208 13.94 34.29 14.91
C GLY A 208 12.67 34.02 14.12
N ALA A 209 12.65 34.37 12.84
CA ALA A 209 11.53 34.07 11.95
C ALA A 209 11.16 32.58 12.08
N ALA A 210 9.89 32.29 12.35
CA ALA A 210 9.41 30.92 12.43
C ALA A 210 9.69 30.23 11.08
N VAL A 211 10.48 29.16 11.10
CA VAL A 211 10.84 28.40 9.89
C VAL A 211 9.59 27.71 9.35
N ARG A 212 9.21 28.02 8.12
CA ARG A 212 8.07 27.40 7.42
C ARG A 212 8.35 25.91 7.18
N ARG A 213 7.39 25.05 7.52
CA ARG A 213 7.49 23.59 7.43
C ARG A 213 6.23 23.01 6.81
N LEU A 214 6.39 21.95 6.03
CA LEU A 214 5.28 21.13 5.57
C LEU A 214 4.68 20.38 6.77
N ASP A 215 3.36 20.27 6.80
CA ASP A 215 2.66 19.43 7.76
C ASP A 215 3.15 17.97 7.68
N PRO A 216 3.52 17.33 8.79
CA PRO A 216 3.87 15.91 8.80
C PRO A 216 2.80 14.98 8.21
N GLU A 217 1.51 15.33 8.28
CA GLU A 217 0.43 14.53 7.67
C GLU A 217 0.53 14.50 6.14
N ASN A 218 1.07 15.56 5.53
CA ASN A 218 1.32 15.64 4.09
C ASN A 218 2.54 14.81 3.65
N LYS A 219 3.25 14.18 4.59
CA LYS A 219 4.33 13.24 4.27
C LYS A 219 3.74 11.85 4.02
N LYS A 220 3.55 11.51 2.75
CA LYS A 220 3.00 10.21 2.32
C LYS A 220 3.87 8.99 2.66
N SER A 221 5.12 9.20 3.08
CA SER A 221 6.01 8.10 3.40
C SER A 221 5.98 7.75 4.88
N LEU A 222 5.66 6.49 5.20
CA LEU A 222 5.75 5.96 6.57
C LEU A 222 7.19 5.76 7.06
N TYR A 223 8.21 5.98 6.22
CA TYR A 223 9.60 5.84 6.63
C TYR A 223 10.02 7.00 7.54
N SER A 224 10.58 6.67 8.71
CA SER A 224 11.25 7.61 9.60
C SER A 224 12.75 7.33 9.63
N VAL A 225 13.55 8.41 9.70
CA VAL A 225 15.00 8.28 9.74
C VAL A 225 15.42 7.66 11.07
N PRO A 226 16.25 6.60 11.07
CA PRO A 226 16.75 6.00 12.31
C PRO A 226 17.52 7.01 13.16
N ALA A 227 17.28 7.00 14.48
CA ALA A 227 17.96 7.88 15.43
C ALA A 227 19.49 7.69 15.45
N THR A 228 19.96 6.49 15.11
CA THR A 228 21.40 6.19 14.99
C THR A 228 21.68 5.50 13.67
N LEU A 229 22.70 5.99 12.96
CA LEU A 229 23.23 5.37 11.74
C LEU A 229 24.72 5.11 11.93
N THR A 230 25.15 3.93 11.54
CA THR A 230 26.55 3.52 11.65
C THR A 230 27.10 3.06 10.30
N GLU A 231 28.38 3.30 10.07
CA GLU A 231 29.11 2.83 8.90
C GLU A 231 29.32 1.32 9.01
N PHE A 232 28.93 0.59 7.96
CA PHE A 232 28.94 -0.87 7.95
C PHE A 232 30.30 -1.51 8.29
N LYS A 233 31.42 -0.89 7.87
CA LYS A 233 32.77 -1.46 8.04
C LYS A 233 33.48 -1.02 9.32
N SER A 234 33.29 0.24 9.72
CA SER A 234 34.06 0.87 10.81
C SER A 234 33.25 1.03 12.09
N GLY A 235 31.91 0.93 12.01
CA GLY A 235 31.01 1.29 13.10
C GLY A 235 30.95 2.81 13.39
N GLY A 236 31.62 3.64 12.60
CA GLY A 236 31.62 5.09 12.77
C GLY A 236 30.23 5.69 12.60
N ALA A 237 29.94 6.77 13.31
CA ALA A 237 28.66 7.48 13.18
C ALA A 237 28.48 8.01 11.74
N MET A 238 27.29 7.82 11.20
CA MET A 238 26.87 8.33 9.89
C MET A 238 25.65 9.24 10.09
N LYS A 239 25.39 10.09 9.11
CA LYS A 239 24.22 10.95 9.03
C LYS A 239 23.38 10.62 7.80
N PRO A 240 22.06 10.82 7.85
CA PRO A 240 21.21 10.70 6.67
C PRO A 240 21.54 11.82 5.67
N LYS A 241 21.37 11.53 4.38
CA LYS A 241 21.46 12.50 3.29
C LYS A 241 20.41 12.14 2.23
N PRO A 242 19.61 13.10 1.71
CA PRO A 242 18.68 12.83 0.62
C PRO A 242 19.44 12.59 -0.70
N MET A 243 18.90 11.69 -1.53
CA MET A 243 19.37 11.42 -2.87
C MET A 243 18.19 11.11 -3.80
N VAL A 244 18.13 11.73 -4.98
CA VAL A 244 17.16 11.32 -6.00
C VAL A 244 17.52 9.92 -6.50
N VAL A 245 16.52 9.04 -6.51
CA VAL A 245 16.64 7.70 -7.06
C VAL A 245 15.63 7.52 -8.18
N ARG A 246 16.07 6.84 -9.23
CA ARG A 246 15.22 6.35 -10.31
C ARG A 246 15.44 4.87 -10.48
N PHE A 247 14.37 4.09 -10.49
CA PHE A 247 14.47 2.65 -10.59
C PHE A 247 13.19 2.03 -11.12
N ILE A 248 13.30 0.76 -11.50
CA ILE A 248 12.17 -0.08 -11.82
C ILE A 248 12.03 -1.10 -10.69
N ALA A 249 10.88 -1.13 -10.02
CA ALA A 249 10.52 -2.11 -9.00
C ALA A 249 9.74 -3.25 -9.64
N GLY A 250 10.06 -4.49 -9.25
CA GLY A 250 9.32 -5.68 -9.69
C GLY A 250 8.72 -6.43 -8.50
N THR A 251 7.45 -6.81 -8.60
CA THR A 251 6.75 -7.69 -7.65
C THR A 251 6.17 -8.90 -8.39
N ALA A 252 6.26 -10.09 -7.77
CA ALA A 252 5.69 -11.32 -8.33
C ALA A 252 5.16 -12.24 -7.22
N ALA A 253 4.19 -13.09 -7.58
CA ALA A 253 3.61 -14.07 -6.67
C ALA A 253 4.21 -15.46 -6.91
N LEU A 254 4.93 -16.00 -5.93
CA LEU A 254 5.43 -17.36 -5.96
C LEU A 254 4.35 -18.31 -5.42
N PRO A 255 3.88 -19.32 -6.17
CA PRO A 255 2.84 -20.26 -5.74
C PRO A 255 3.34 -21.23 -4.66
N HIS A 256 3.51 -20.72 -3.45
CA HIS A 256 4.15 -21.43 -2.35
C HIS A 256 3.40 -22.68 -1.91
N LYS A 257 2.07 -22.63 -1.81
CA LYS A 257 1.25 -23.80 -1.47
C LYS A 257 1.43 -24.94 -2.46
N ALA A 258 1.44 -24.64 -3.77
CA ALA A 258 1.66 -25.66 -4.81
C ALA A 258 3.05 -26.29 -4.69
N ILE A 259 4.09 -25.47 -4.45
CA ILE A 259 5.46 -25.97 -4.20
C ILE A 259 5.47 -26.85 -2.94
N TYR A 260 4.83 -26.43 -1.86
CA TYR A 260 4.79 -27.17 -0.60
C TYR A 260 4.08 -28.52 -0.76
N GLU A 261 2.94 -28.57 -1.46
CA GLU A 261 2.22 -29.79 -1.80
C GLU A 261 3.04 -30.73 -2.68
N SER A 262 3.81 -30.19 -3.62
CA SER A 262 4.75 -30.94 -4.46
C SER A 262 5.88 -31.59 -3.64
N PHE A 263 6.43 -30.87 -2.66
CA PHE A 263 7.41 -31.41 -1.70
C PHE A 263 6.81 -32.54 -0.86
N SER A 264 5.62 -32.30 -0.30
CA SER A 264 4.88 -33.30 0.49
C SER A 264 4.64 -34.57 -0.32
N ARG A 265 4.12 -34.46 -1.55
CA ARG A 265 3.87 -35.59 -2.46
C ARG A 265 5.13 -36.38 -2.80
N SER A 266 6.26 -35.70 -2.91
CA SER A 266 7.51 -36.31 -3.40
C SER A 266 8.37 -36.94 -2.30
N LEU A 267 8.18 -36.53 -1.04
CA LEU A 267 9.11 -36.81 0.06
C LEU A 267 8.46 -37.39 1.33
N LYS A 268 7.20 -37.07 1.63
CA LYS A 268 6.55 -37.35 2.93
C LYS A 268 6.53 -38.83 3.31
N ASP A 269 6.32 -39.70 2.32
CA ASP A 269 6.23 -41.15 2.55
C ASP A 269 7.59 -41.86 2.54
N SER A 270 8.70 -41.12 2.39
CA SER A 270 10.03 -41.71 2.33
C SER A 270 10.57 -42.11 3.69
N ALA A 271 11.33 -43.21 3.74
CA ALA A 271 11.87 -43.81 4.97
C ALA A 271 12.80 -42.90 5.80
N ASN A 272 13.25 -41.77 5.26
CA ASN A 272 14.10 -40.78 5.93
C ASN A 272 13.51 -39.37 5.80
N TYR A 273 12.19 -39.21 5.90
CA TYR A 273 11.55 -37.90 5.82
C TYR A 273 12.00 -36.98 6.96
N ARG A 274 12.51 -35.78 6.62
CA ARG A 274 13.04 -34.78 7.56
C ARG A 274 12.48 -33.39 7.26
N PRO A 275 11.24 -33.10 7.66
CA PRO A 275 10.57 -31.86 7.26
C PRO A 275 11.19 -30.60 7.86
N GLU A 276 11.74 -30.67 9.07
CA GLU A 276 12.33 -29.51 9.76
C GLU A 276 13.60 -29.02 9.06
N ASP A 277 14.43 -29.95 8.60
CA ASP A 277 15.78 -29.64 8.13
C ASP A 277 15.91 -29.62 6.61
N ARG A 278 15.14 -30.44 5.90
CA ARG A 278 15.44 -30.78 4.49
C ARG A 278 14.22 -30.90 3.58
N ASP A 279 13.15 -31.54 4.03
CA ASP A 279 12.07 -32.03 3.17
C ASP A 279 10.86 -31.08 3.06
N THR A 280 11.07 -29.81 3.39
CA THR A 280 10.15 -28.70 3.15
C THR A 280 10.83 -27.68 2.22
N PRO A 281 10.06 -26.87 1.46
CA PRO A 281 10.64 -25.90 0.55
C PRO A 281 11.38 -24.81 1.33
N LYS A 282 12.70 -24.76 1.15
CA LYS A 282 13.58 -23.72 1.72
C LYS A 282 14.12 -22.86 0.58
N TYR A 283 13.58 -21.65 0.46
CA TYR A 283 14.05 -20.69 -0.52
C TYR A 283 15.47 -20.24 -0.21
N TRP A 284 16.24 -19.92 -1.24
CA TRP A 284 17.66 -19.60 -1.07
C TRP A 284 18.07 -18.31 -1.77
N ASN A 285 17.68 -18.18 -3.04
CA ASN A 285 18.05 -17.06 -3.88
C ASN A 285 17.01 -16.86 -4.98
N PHE A 286 17.03 -15.70 -5.62
CA PHE A 286 16.29 -15.44 -6.85
C PHE A 286 17.20 -14.78 -7.88
N GLN A 287 16.82 -14.89 -9.14
CA GLN A 287 17.51 -14.27 -10.26
C GLN A 287 16.53 -13.44 -11.07
N VAL A 288 17.00 -12.26 -11.46
CA VAL A 288 16.27 -11.34 -12.33
C VAL A 288 17.08 -11.14 -13.58
N GLN A 289 16.42 -11.32 -14.72
CA GLN A 289 16.96 -10.95 -16.01
C GLN A 289 16.14 -9.83 -16.62
N ARG A 290 16.82 -9.00 -17.41
CA ARG A 290 16.23 -7.89 -18.15
C ARG A 290 16.62 -7.99 -19.61
N ALA A 291 15.67 -7.77 -20.51
CA ALA A 291 15.93 -7.56 -21.93
C ALA A 291 15.53 -6.13 -22.33
N ASP A 292 16.25 -5.56 -23.30
CA ASP A 292 15.92 -4.28 -23.91
C ASP A 292 15.02 -4.52 -25.12
N VAL A 293 13.82 -3.96 -25.08
CA VAL A 293 12.78 -4.09 -26.11
C VAL A 293 12.47 -2.75 -26.77
N THR A 294 13.41 -1.81 -26.72
CA THR A 294 13.21 -0.48 -27.33
C THR A 294 12.96 -0.59 -28.84
N ASP A 295 13.68 -1.47 -29.52
CA ASP A 295 13.64 -1.63 -30.99
C ASP A 295 13.08 -2.98 -31.44
N LYS A 296 12.53 -3.79 -30.53
CA LYS A 296 12.06 -5.17 -30.80
C LYS A 296 10.82 -5.50 -29.97
N SER A 297 9.96 -6.38 -30.47
CA SER A 297 8.86 -6.90 -29.65
C SER A 297 9.33 -8.00 -28.68
N VAL A 298 8.54 -8.27 -27.64
CA VAL A 298 8.83 -9.30 -26.63
C VAL A 298 8.95 -10.68 -27.27
N ASP A 299 8.13 -10.97 -28.29
CA ASP A 299 8.12 -12.27 -29.01
C ASP A 299 9.40 -12.52 -29.83
N GLN A 300 10.20 -11.49 -30.09
CA GLN A 300 11.44 -11.56 -30.85
C GLN A 300 12.67 -11.77 -29.96
N LEU A 301 12.50 -11.88 -28.64
CA LEU A 301 13.61 -12.02 -27.70
C LEU A 301 14.24 -13.42 -27.78
N ALA A 302 15.54 -13.46 -28.02
CA ALA A 302 16.36 -14.65 -27.91
C ALA A 302 17.03 -14.73 -26.53
N GLU A 303 17.52 -15.91 -26.15
CA GLU A 303 18.17 -16.11 -24.84
C GLU A 303 19.38 -15.18 -24.62
N GLY A 304 20.09 -14.80 -25.68
CA GLY A 304 21.22 -13.86 -25.62
C GLY A 304 20.85 -12.38 -25.43
N ASP A 305 19.57 -12.00 -25.60
CA ASP A 305 19.09 -10.64 -25.34
C ASP A 305 18.88 -10.39 -23.83
N TRP A 306 18.79 -11.46 -23.03
CA TRP A 306 18.58 -11.38 -21.59
C TRP A 306 19.89 -11.12 -20.84
N VAL A 307 19.88 -10.09 -20.00
CA VAL A 307 21.01 -9.75 -19.15
C VAL A 307 20.68 -10.03 -17.69
N ASP A 308 21.53 -10.81 -17.03
CA ASP A 308 21.48 -11.00 -15.58
C ASP A 308 21.66 -9.65 -14.88
N ARG A 309 20.65 -9.25 -14.11
CA ARG A 309 20.71 -7.99 -13.38
C ARG A 309 21.32 -8.20 -12.02
N LYS A 310 20.59 -8.87 -11.14
CA LYS A 310 20.84 -8.77 -9.71
C LYS A 310 20.35 -10.03 -9.03
N ASP A 311 21.14 -10.47 -8.06
CA ASP A 311 20.77 -11.52 -7.14
C ASP A 311 20.43 -10.91 -5.77
N ARG A 312 19.94 -11.74 -4.85
CA ARG A 312 19.69 -11.35 -3.46
C ARG A 312 20.90 -10.63 -2.84
N LYS A 313 22.10 -11.19 -3.02
CA LYS A 313 23.33 -10.73 -2.35
C LYS A 313 23.65 -9.28 -2.72
N PHE A 314 23.48 -8.92 -3.99
CA PHE A 314 23.67 -7.55 -4.47
C PHE A 314 22.75 -6.57 -3.74
N HIS A 315 21.44 -6.86 -3.70
CA HIS A 315 20.45 -6.00 -3.07
C HIS A 315 20.67 -5.87 -1.55
N THR A 316 20.94 -6.98 -0.86
CA THR A 316 21.25 -6.96 0.57
C THR A 316 22.49 -6.11 0.85
N THR A 317 23.51 -6.17 -0.02
CA THR A 317 24.74 -5.38 0.13
C THR A 317 24.46 -3.89 -0.04
N ILE A 318 23.67 -3.49 -1.03
CA ILE A 318 23.29 -2.09 -1.23
C ILE A 318 22.50 -1.57 -0.03
N ALA A 319 21.47 -2.29 0.40
CA ALA A 319 20.67 -1.90 1.56
C ALA A 319 21.54 -1.77 2.82
N ALA A 320 22.45 -2.71 3.05
CA ALA A 320 23.30 -2.74 4.22
C ALA A 320 24.43 -1.69 4.21
N VAL A 321 24.84 -1.17 3.05
CA VAL A 321 25.98 -0.23 2.95
C VAL A 321 25.50 1.20 2.70
N LEU A 322 24.58 1.39 1.77
CA LEU A 322 24.18 2.70 1.28
C LEU A 322 22.97 3.29 2.02
N TRP A 323 21.93 2.50 2.26
CA TRP A 323 20.64 3.02 2.71
C TRP A 323 20.69 3.45 4.18
N ALA A 324 20.02 4.55 4.50
CA ALA A 324 19.85 5.02 5.88
C ALA A 324 18.77 4.20 6.62
N GLY A 325 18.94 2.89 6.73
CA GLY A 325 17.89 1.98 7.19
C GLY A 325 16.97 1.53 6.06
N THR A 326 15.76 1.10 6.40
CA THR A 326 14.76 0.56 5.46
C THR A 326 13.38 1.08 5.82
N ALA A 327 12.51 1.28 4.84
CA ALA A 327 11.13 1.66 5.14
C ALA A 327 10.36 0.51 5.83
N PRO A 328 9.36 0.83 6.67
CA PRO A 328 8.46 -0.16 7.26
C PRO A 328 7.84 -1.09 6.23
N GLU A 329 7.65 -2.36 6.59
CA GLU A 329 7.00 -3.28 5.67
C GLU A 329 5.47 -3.33 5.82
N LEU A 330 4.78 -3.09 4.70
CA LEU A 330 3.34 -3.23 4.52
C LEU A 330 2.83 -4.68 4.41
N VAL A 331 3.60 -5.62 3.87
CA VAL A 331 3.14 -7.01 3.67
C VAL A 331 3.31 -7.85 4.94
N PRO A 332 2.36 -8.72 5.33
CA PRO A 332 2.52 -9.59 6.50
C PRO A 332 3.71 -10.54 6.39
N VAL A 333 4.19 -11.03 7.54
CA VAL A 333 5.31 -11.99 7.57
C VAL A 333 4.92 -13.33 6.93
N ASP A 334 3.65 -13.73 7.01
CA ASP A 334 3.11 -14.98 6.44
C ASP A 334 3.30 -15.14 4.93
N TYR A 335 3.41 -14.02 4.21
CA TYR A 335 3.52 -13.97 2.76
C TYR A 335 4.89 -13.52 2.28
N ARG A 336 5.86 -13.41 3.19
CA ARG A 336 7.23 -12.97 2.86
C ARG A 336 8.25 -14.02 3.21
N ASP A 337 9.37 -13.92 2.52
CA ASP A 337 10.59 -14.64 2.85
C ASP A 337 11.74 -13.64 2.73
N ASP A 338 12.53 -13.49 3.79
CA ASP A 338 13.63 -12.51 3.84
C ASP A 338 14.66 -12.71 2.69
N LEU A 339 14.68 -13.89 2.04
CA LEU A 339 15.56 -14.19 0.91
C LEU A 339 14.93 -13.86 -0.46
N LEU A 340 13.60 -13.70 -0.54
CA LEU A 340 12.85 -13.43 -1.77
C LEU A 340 12.26 -12.02 -1.82
N THR A 341 11.91 -11.47 -0.66
CA THR A 341 11.28 -10.17 -0.51
C THR A 341 12.33 -9.13 -0.09
N MET A 342 12.91 -8.42 -1.06
CA MET A 342 13.95 -7.41 -0.77
C MET A 342 13.42 -6.25 0.06
N TRP A 343 14.22 -5.72 0.99
CA TRP A 343 13.88 -4.58 1.83
C TRP A 343 13.39 -3.36 1.05
N ILE A 344 12.46 -2.61 1.63
CA ILE A 344 11.92 -1.41 1.00
C ILE A 344 12.95 -0.27 1.13
N PRO A 345 13.29 0.41 0.01
CA PRO A 345 14.14 1.58 0.04
C PRO A 345 13.58 2.65 0.99
N PRO A 346 14.43 3.38 1.75
CA PRO A 346 13.99 4.44 2.66
C PRO A 346 13.55 5.69 1.88
N MET A 347 12.39 5.62 1.22
CA MET A 347 11.77 6.75 0.52
C MET A 347 11.38 7.82 1.54
N LEU A 348 11.58 9.10 1.22
CA LEU A 348 11.37 10.19 2.19
C LEU A 348 9.97 10.82 2.13
N MET A 349 9.50 11.14 0.93
CA MET A 349 8.24 11.87 0.71
C MET A 349 7.18 11.05 -0.03
N GLU A 350 7.61 10.09 -0.84
CA GLU A 350 6.73 9.35 -1.75
C GLU A 350 6.06 8.18 -1.03
N ASP A 351 4.78 7.94 -1.36
CA ASP A 351 4.12 6.69 -1.03
C ASP A 351 4.79 5.53 -1.80
N TYR A 352 5.16 4.49 -1.06
CA TYR A 352 5.81 3.31 -1.61
C TYR A 352 4.88 2.10 -1.73
N SER A 353 3.62 2.20 -1.29
CA SER A 353 2.63 1.13 -1.34
C SER A 353 2.45 0.59 -2.78
N GLY A 354 2.38 1.50 -3.76
CA GLY A 354 2.10 1.20 -5.16
C GLY A 354 3.14 0.33 -5.87
N PHE A 355 4.38 0.24 -5.36
CA PHE A 355 5.42 -0.64 -5.90
C PHE A 355 5.87 -1.74 -4.94
N VAL A 356 5.35 -1.75 -3.71
CA VAL A 356 5.66 -2.73 -2.67
C VAL A 356 4.64 -3.86 -2.63
N LEU A 357 3.37 -3.53 -2.84
CA LEU A 357 2.26 -4.47 -2.77
C LEU A 357 2.10 -5.25 -4.08
N HIS A 358 1.41 -6.39 -3.98
CA HIS A 358 1.06 -7.20 -5.13
C HIS A 358 -0.38 -7.71 -4.98
N PRO A 359 -1.24 -7.65 -6.02
CA PRO A 359 -2.67 -7.95 -5.90
C PRO A 359 -3.02 -9.37 -5.43
N MET A 360 -2.12 -10.34 -5.65
CA MET A 360 -2.32 -11.73 -5.17
C MET A 360 -1.90 -11.95 -3.72
N ILE A 361 -1.30 -10.96 -3.07
CA ILE A 361 -0.77 -11.06 -1.72
C ILE A 361 -1.70 -10.28 -0.78
N PRO A 362 -2.30 -10.92 0.24
CA PRO A 362 -3.14 -10.23 1.20
C PRO A 362 -2.36 -9.23 2.06
N MET A 363 -3.01 -8.13 2.44
CA MET A 363 -2.45 -7.13 3.35
C MET A 363 -2.61 -7.50 4.84
N LEU A 364 -3.62 -8.33 5.14
CA LEU A 364 -3.90 -8.86 6.47
C LEU A 364 -3.18 -10.19 6.69
N THR A 365 -2.74 -10.43 7.92
CA THR A 365 -2.14 -11.69 8.37
C THR A 365 -3.13 -12.83 8.23
N LYS A 366 -2.63 -14.07 8.21
CA LYS A 366 -3.51 -15.25 8.22
C LYS A 366 -4.41 -15.30 9.44
N ALA A 367 -3.89 -14.97 10.62
CA ALA A 367 -4.65 -14.99 11.87
C ALA A 367 -5.79 -13.95 11.87
N GLU A 368 -5.56 -12.75 11.33
CA GLU A 368 -6.59 -11.73 11.15
C GLU A 368 -7.65 -12.20 10.14
N LEU A 369 -7.24 -12.79 9.02
CA LEU A 369 -8.17 -13.34 8.03
C LEU A 369 -8.99 -14.49 8.60
N GLU A 370 -8.39 -15.37 9.41
CA GLU A 370 -9.09 -16.46 10.08
C GLU A 370 -10.09 -15.93 11.11
N THR A 371 -9.77 -14.82 11.81
CA THR A 371 -10.68 -14.16 12.76
C THR A 371 -11.83 -13.46 12.03
N LEU A 372 -11.57 -12.76 10.94
CA LEU A 372 -12.60 -12.10 10.12
C LEU A 372 -13.52 -13.11 9.43
N ASN A 373 -12.98 -14.27 9.02
CA ASN A 373 -13.74 -15.34 8.39
C ASN A 373 -14.28 -16.36 9.38
N ALA A 374 -13.99 -16.21 10.69
CA ALA A 374 -14.57 -17.06 11.70
C ALA A 374 -16.09 -16.83 11.65
N PRO A 375 -16.90 -17.91 11.57
CA PRO A 375 -18.33 -17.74 11.70
C PRO A 375 -18.58 -17.02 13.03
N VAL A 376 -19.34 -15.91 12.98
CA VAL A 376 -19.84 -15.27 14.20
C VAL A 376 -20.49 -16.39 15.00
N VAL A 377 -19.83 -16.78 16.09
CA VAL A 377 -20.42 -17.74 17.01
C VAL A 377 -21.66 -17.04 17.49
N ASP A 378 -22.83 -17.52 17.06
CA ASP A 378 -24.11 -17.11 17.59
C ASP A 378 -23.99 -17.42 19.09
N VAL A 379 -23.68 -16.38 19.87
CA VAL A 379 -23.56 -16.52 21.31
C VAL A 379 -24.97 -16.82 21.74
N ASP A 380 -25.27 -18.11 21.94
CA ASP A 380 -26.51 -18.54 22.57
C ASP A 380 -26.72 -17.62 23.77
N ASP A 381 -27.80 -16.83 23.72
CA ASP A 381 -28.16 -15.90 24.78
C ASP A 381 -27.98 -16.61 26.12
N PRO A 382 -27.09 -16.14 27.02
CA PRO A 382 -26.82 -16.81 28.28
C PRO A 382 -28.09 -16.97 29.12
N MET A 383 -29.15 -16.19 28.84
CA MET A 383 -30.48 -16.36 29.44
C MET A 383 -31.24 -17.58 28.93
N LYS A 384 -31.02 -18.06 27.70
CA LYS A 384 -31.64 -19.30 27.19
C LYS A 384 -31.10 -20.56 27.88
N ARG A 385 -29.88 -20.52 28.43
CA ARG A 385 -29.34 -21.60 29.28
C ARG A 385 -29.93 -21.64 30.69
N LEU A 386 -30.66 -20.60 31.09
CA LEU A 386 -31.33 -20.53 32.40
C LEU A 386 -32.78 -21.04 32.37
N GLU A 387 -33.35 -21.36 31.19
CA GLU A 387 -34.74 -21.81 31.05
C GLU A 387 -34.91 -23.33 30.94
N GLY A 388 -33.81 -24.11 30.94
CA GLY A 388 -33.86 -25.57 30.91
C GLY A 388 -33.27 -26.17 32.18
N ASP A 389 -34.13 -26.81 32.98
CA ASP A 389 -33.87 -27.65 34.16
C ASP A 389 -32.56 -27.39 34.93
N ASN A 390 -32.70 -26.78 36.11
CA ASN A 390 -31.68 -26.46 37.12
C ASN A 390 -30.83 -27.65 37.61
N ILE A 391 -30.02 -28.25 36.73
CA ILE A 391 -29.04 -29.27 37.08
C ILE A 391 -27.79 -29.03 36.22
N PHE A 392 -26.89 -28.19 36.72
CA PHE A 392 -25.48 -28.22 36.31
C PHE A 392 -24.79 -29.37 37.03
N GLU A 393 -23.90 -30.08 36.33
CA GLU A 393 -23.09 -31.23 36.80
C GLU A 393 -22.74 -31.20 38.30
N GLY A 394 -23.64 -31.73 39.14
CA GLY A 394 -23.35 -32.16 40.50
C GLY A 394 -23.14 -31.10 41.60
N ILE A 395 -23.44 -29.81 41.39
CA ILE A 395 -23.25 -28.78 42.43
C ILE A 395 -24.57 -28.12 42.82
N ASP A 396 -25.06 -28.47 44.02
CA ASP A 396 -26.23 -27.87 44.65
C ASP A 396 -25.85 -26.56 45.37
N ILE A 397 -26.29 -25.42 44.82
CA ILE A 397 -25.92 -24.07 45.26
C ILE A 397 -26.64 -23.67 46.58
N LYS A 398 -27.43 -24.55 47.19
CA LYS A 398 -28.15 -24.25 48.45
C LYS A 398 -27.55 -24.86 49.72
N ARG A 399 -26.39 -25.53 49.66
CA ARG A 399 -25.67 -25.95 50.87
C ARG A 399 -24.66 -24.88 51.32
N THR A 400 -25.10 -24.01 52.21
CA THR A 400 -24.22 -23.31 53.16
C THR A 400 -23.67 -24.35 54.12
N ASP A 401 -22.53 -24.97 53.78
CA ASP A 401 -21.60 -25.66 54.68
C ASP A 401 -20.46 -26.25 53.82
N VAL A 402 -19.51 -25.41 53.38
CA VAL A 402 -18.21 -25.92 52.93
C VAL A 402 -17.09 -25.07 53.50
N ASN A 403 -16.27 -25.78 54.27
CA ASN A 403 -15.14 -25.40 55.07
C ASN A 403 -14.04 -24.78 54.20
N LEU A 404 -13.67 -23.52 54.48
CA LEU A 404 -12.44 -22.91 53.97
C LEU A 404 -11.24 -23.57 54.65
N ASN A 405 -10.65 -24.58 54.02
CA ASN A 405 -9.21 -24.94 54.13
C ASN A 405 -8.90 -26.21 53.32
N GLU A 406 -8.96 -26.14 51.98
CA GLU A 406 -8.15 -26.98 51.09
C GLU A 406 -8.32 -26.51 49.63
N THR A 407 -7.66 -25.41 49.28
CA THR A 407 -7.41 -25.02 47.88
C THR A 407 -5.94 -24.65 47.74
N GLY A 408 -5.10 -25.68 47.86
CA GLY A 408 -3.72 -25.62 47.42
C GLY A 408 -3.66 -25.85 45.91
N ARG A 409 -3.32 -24.79 45.16
CA ARG A 409 -2.84 -24.83 43.77
C ARG A 409 -3.77 -25.47 42.74
N GLU A 410 -4.75 -24.71 42.29
CA GLU A 410 -5.25 -24.84 40.92
C GLU A 410 -5.04 -23.54 40.16
N GLY A 411 -4.66 -23.71 38.89
CA GLY A 411 -3.93 -22.73 38.10
C GLY A 411 -4.76 -21.52 37.73
N MET A 412 -4.24 -20.36 38.14
CA MET A 412 -4.39 -19.13 37.36
C MET A 412 -3.88 -19.43 35.95
N MET A 413 -4.80 -19.67 35.00
CA MET A 413 -4.53 -19.56 33.58
C MET A 413 -4.18 -18.10 33.31
N MET A 414 -2.90 -17.79 33.49
CA MET A 414 -2.27 -16.68 32.80
C MET A 414 -2.51 -16.94 31.32
N ASP A 415 -3.39 -16.13 30.76
CA ASP A 415 -3.50 -15.77 29.36
C ASP A 415 -2.12 -15.36 28.83
N SER A 416 -1.29 -16.37 28.57
CA SER A 416 -0.04 -16.25 27.84
C SER A 416 -0.33 -16.52 26.38
N GLY A 417 -1.08 -15.60 25.78
CA GLY A 417 -1.02 -15.28 24.35
C GLY A 417 0.32 -14.65 23.95
N TYR A 418 1.42 -14.98 24.64
CA TYR A 418 2.75 -14.90 24.06
C TYR A 418 2.87 -16.03 23.05
N GLN A 419 2.24 -15.82 21.90
CA GLN A 419 2.70 -16.40 20.64
C GLN A 419 4.19 -16.08 20.60
N MET A 420 5.02 -17.09 20.89
CA MET A 420 6.46 -16.93 20.78
C MET A 420 6.73 -16.53 19.35
N ASN A 421 6.97 -15.23 19.15
CA ASN A 421 7.57 -14.66 17.98
C ASN A 421 8.97 -15.26 17.84
N SER A 422 9.00 -16.50 17.36
CA SER A 422 10.10 -17.05 16.61
C SER A 422 10.26 -16.06 15.44
N PRO A 423 11.36 -15.27 15.32
CA PRO A 423 11.57 -14.32 14.22
C PRO A 423 11.74 -14.99 12.85
N TYR A 424 11.34 -16.25 12.79
CA TYR A 424 11.65 -17.22 11.80
C TYR A 424 10.34 -17.48 11.04
N GLY A 425 10.30 -16.99 9.80
CA GLY A 425 9.70 -17.76 8.71
C GLY A 425 10.49 -19.05 8.45
N PHE A 426 10.97 -19.74 9.50
CA PHE A 426 11.33 -21.14 9.37
C PHE A 426 10.03 -21.86 9.11
N ALA A 427 9.96 -22.51 7.95
CA ALA A 427 9.12 -23.66 7.79
C ALA A 427 9.60 -24.76 8.77
N GLY A 428 9.26 -24.60 10.06
CA GLY A 428 8.63 -25.73 10.74
C GLY A 428 7.46 -26.19 9.87
N VAL A 429 7.01 -27.43 10.02
CA VAL A 429 5.94 -27.96 9.17
C VAL A 429 4.79 -26.95 9.10
N GLU A 430 4.63 -26.28 7.96
CA GLU A 430 3.56 -25.32 7.76
C GLU A 430 2.28 -26.15 7.63
N GLU A 431 1.46 -26.16 8.68
CA GLU A 431 0.18 -26.89 8.67
C GLU A 431 -0.78 -26.29 7.63
N ASN A 432 -0.75 -24.96 7.46
CA ASN A 432 -1.53 -24.21 6.49
C ASN A 432 -0.62 -23.27 5.67
N PRO A 433 0.05 -23.76 4.61
CA PRO A 433 0.97 -22.94 3.82
C PRO A 433 0.24 -21.82 3.08
N SER A 434 0.88 -20.65 2.96
CA SER A 434 0.28 -19.52 2.23
C SER A 434 0.15 -19.87 0.75
N ASN A 435 -0.95 -19.42 0.12
CA ASN A 435 -1.16 -19.64 -1.31
C ASN A 435 0.04 -19.09 -2.12
N TYR A 436 0.48 -17.88 -1.76
CA TYR A 436 1.57 -17.19 -2.43
C TYR A 436 2.56 -16.56 -1.44
N LYS A 437 3.83 -16.49 -1.84
CA LYS A 437 4.84 -15.62 -1.21
C LYS A 437 5.27 -14.52 -2.19
N LEU A 438 5.58 -13.34 -1.67
CA LEU A 438 6.00 -12.18 -2.43
C LEU A 438 7.48 -12.27 -2.82
N ILE A 439 7.76 -12.11 -4.11
CA ILE A 439 9.10 -11.79 -4.61
C ILE A 439 9.16 -10.31 -4.90
N ARG A 440 10.22 -9.63 -4.46
CA ARG A 440 10.42 -8.19 -4.71
C ARG A 440 11.87 -7.87 -5.05
N PHE A 441 12.09 -7.06 -6.07
CA PHE A 441 13.43 -6.63 -6.51
C PHE A 441 13.44 -5.21 -7.10
N TYR A 442 14.64 -4.63 -7.26
CA TYR A 442 14.81 -3.24 -7.72
C TYR A 442 15.94 -3.08 -8.74
N ASP A 443 15.64 -2.57 -9.93
CA ASP A 443 16.65 -2.22 -10.93
C ASP A 443 16.88 -0.71 -10.99
N PHE A 444 17.80 -0.22 -10.15
CA PHE A 444 18.23 1.18 -10.11
C PHE A 444 18.99 1.64 -11.37
N GLU A 445 18.70 2.86 -11.82
CA GLU A 445 19.41 3.60 -12.89
C GLU A 445 20.89 3.84 -12.54
N TYR A 446 21.16 4.07 -11.27
CA TYR A 446 22.52 4.06 -10.75
C TYR A 446 22.89 2.62 -10.35
N SER A 447 24.09 2.18 -10.71
CA SER A 447 24.61 0.89 -10.27
C SER A 447 26.01 1.06 -9.72
N PHE A 448 26.28 0.37 -8.61
CA PHE A 448 27.62 0.23 -8.05
C PHE A 448 28.42 -0.89 -8.72
N ASP A 449 27.76 -1.70 -9.55
CA ASP A 449 28.43 -2.64 -10.44
C ASP A 449 28.72 -2.01 -11.81
N LYS A 450 29.59 -2.67 -12.58
CA LYS A 450 29.90 -2.29 -13.97
C LYS A 450 28.87 -2.84 -14.97
N GLY A 451 27.75 -3.39 -14.51
CA GLY A 451 26.75 -4.00 -15.36
C GLY A 451 25.92 -2.97 -16.14
N PRO A 452 25.21 -3.38 -17.21
CA PRO A 452 24.39 -2.46 -18.00
C PRO A 452 23.18 -1.98 -17.20
N ARG A 453 23.20 -0.74 -16.71
CA ARG A 453 22.07 -0.13 -15.96
C ARG A 453 20.88 0.23 -16.87
N PRO A 454 19.64 0.26 -16.34
CA PRO A 454 18.52 0.78 -17.11
C PRO A 454 18.78 2.26 -17.39
N GLN A 455 18.47 2.68 -18.60
CA GLN A 455 18.66 4.04 -19.11
C GLN A 455 17.31 4.69 -19.42
N PRO A 456 17.16 6.01 -19.16
CA PRO A 456 16.00 6.77 -19.59
C PRO A 456 15.76 6.67 -21.11
N GLY A 457 14.49 6.73 -21.53
CA GLY A 457 14.09 6.66 -22.94
C GLY A 457 14.13 5.26 -23.57
N ARG A 458 14.51 4.23 -22.81
CA ARG A 458 14.49 2.83 -23.25
C ARG A 458 13.37 2.04 -22.58
N LYS A 459 12.90 1.00 -23.27
CA LYS A 459 11.87 0.07 -22.79
C LYS A 459 12.49 -1.28 -22.46
N TYR A 460 12.09 -1.85 -21.33
CA TYR A 460 12.63 -3.10 -20.81
C TYR A 460 11.53 -4.07 -20.46
N VAL A 461 11.83 -5.36 -20.57
CA VAL A 461 11.04 -6.44 -19.96
C VAL A 461 11.89 -7.24 -19.00
N TYR A 462 11.24 -7.84 -18.01
CA TYR A 462 11.89 -8.59 -16.96
C TYR A 462 11.34 -10.02 -16.88
N ARG A 463 12.18 -10.95 -16.43
CA ARG A 463 11.73 -12.29 -16.01
C ARG A 463 12.46 -12.68 -14.74
N VAL A 464 11.79 -13.47 -13.90
CA VAL A 464 12.29 -13.85 -12.58
C VAL A 464 12.17 -15.37 -12.37
N ARG A 465 13.15 -15.93 -11.67
CA ARG A 465 13.08 -17.32 -11.17
C ARG A 465 13.64 -17.41 -9.77
N VAL A 466 13.21 -18.42 -9.02
CA VAL A 466 13.60 -18.65 -7.64
C VAL A 466 14.35 -19.96 -7.51
N SER A 467 15.30 -20.02 -6.58
CA SER A 467 15.97 -21.25 -6.19
C SER A 467 15.44 -21.75 -4.84
N VAL A 468 15.28 -23.06 -4.77
CA VAL A 468 14.97 -23.80 -3.56
C VAL A 468 16.15 -24.71 -3.25
N LYS A 469 16.49 -24.90 -1.98
CA LYS A 469 17.48 -25.89 -1.58
C LYS A 469 17.01 -27.28 -1.99
N ASP A 470 17.91 -28.04 -2.61
CA ASP A 470 17.64 -29.39 -3.08
C ASP A 470 17.51 -30.35 -1.89
N PRO A 471 16.35 -30.99 -1.68
CA PRO A 471 16.15 -31.96 -0.60
C PRO A 471 16.90 -33.28 -0.84
N ASN A 472 17.31 -33.57 -2.08
CA ASN A 472 18.04 -34.78 -2.44
C ASN A 472 19.56 -34.53 -2.60
N PHE A 473 19.99 -33.28 -2.76
CA PHE A 473 21.39 -32.87 -2.78
C PHE A 473 21.64 -31.58 -1.96
N PRO A 474 21.49 -31.63 -0.62
CA PRO A 474 21.63 -30.46 0.23
C PRO A 474 23.05 -29.89 0.26
N ASP A 475 23.17 -28.64 0.71
CA ASP A 475 24.43 -27.93 0.98
C ASP A 475 25.31 -28.67 1.99
N ASN A 476 24.70 -29.21 3.04
CA ASN A 476 25.37 -30.06 4.02
C ASN A 476 25.36 -31.53 3.55
N PRO A 477 26.53 -32.14 3.27
CA PRO A 477 26.62 -33.55 2.88
C PRO A 477 26.00 -34.53 3.89
N LEU A 478 25.99 -34.18 5.19
CA LEU A 478 25.45 -35.03 6.25
C LEU A 478 23.93 -35.20 6.17
N LEU A 479 23.22 -34.26 5.55
CA LEU A 479 21.77 -34.31 5.37
C LEU A 479 21.37 -35.10 4.13
N GLN A 480 22.33 -35.50 3.30
CA GLN A 480 22.05 -36.15 2.02
C GLN A 480 21.38 -37.53 2.21
N PRO A 481 20.26 -37.80 1.51
CA PRO A 481 19.64 -39.12 1.52
C PRO A 481 20.58 -40.21 0.98
N ALA A 482 20.40 -41.45 1.45
CA ALA A 482 21.13 -42.58 0.89
C ALA A 482 20.70 -42.83 -0.56
N ALA A 483 21.66 -43.14 -1.45
CA ALA A 483 21.42 -43.40 -2.87
C ALA A 483 20.27 -44.40 -3.13
N LYS A 484 20.19 -45.47 -2.32
CA LYS A 484 19.13 -46.49 -2.41
C LYS A 484 17.71 -45.98 -2.17
N THR A 485 17.55 -44.79 -1.59
CA THR A 485 16.24 -44.17 -1.28
C THR A 485 15.76 -43.24 -2.40
N LEU A 486 16.59 -42.94 -3.39
CA LEU A 486 16.26 -42.06 -4.50
C LEU A 486 15.56 -42.82 -5.63
N HIS A 487 14.65 -42.15 -6.32
CA HIS A 487 14.08 -42.60 -7.59
C HIS A 487 15.17 -42.59 -8.68
N PRO A 488 15.13 -43.46 -9.71
CA PRO A 488 16.18 -43.54 -10.72
C PRO A 488 16.58 -42.19 -11.35
N GLU A 489 15.59 -41.37 -11.73
CA GLU A 489 15.82 -40.02 -12.29
C GLU A 489 16.52 -39.07 -11.30
N ALA A 490 16.08 -39.07 -10.05
CA ALA A 490 16.70 -38.24 -9.01
C ALA A 490 18.11 -38.76 -8.67
N TYR A 491 18.33 -40.07 -8.70
CA TYR A 491 19.63 -40.68 -8.47
C TYR A 491 20.64 -40.28 -9.54
N GLU A 492 20.28 -40.39 -10.82
CA GLU A 492 21.12 -40.01 -11.95
C GLU A 492 21.60 -38.56 -11.79
N ARG A 493 20.67 -37.61 -11.64
CA ARG A 493 20.99 -36.19 -11.43
C ARG A 493 21.87 -35.94 -10.20
N VAL A 494 21.52 -36.53 -9.05
CA VAL A 494 22.28 -36.33 -7.80
C VAL A 494 23.69 -36.91 -7.93
N SER A 495 23.86 -38.03 -8.63
CA SER A 495 25.16 -38.65 -8.86
C SER A 495 26.07 -37.80 -9.75
N GLU A 496 25.51 -37.15 -10.77
CA GLU A 496 26.24 -36.20 -11.62
C GLU A 496 26.68 -34.96 -10.82
N LEU A 497 25.78 -34.41 -10.00
CA LEU A 497 26.09 -33.26 -9.14
C LEU A 497 27.15 -33.60 -8.09
N GLN A 498 27.12 -34.81 -7.52
CA GLN A 498 28.16 -35.31 -6.63
C GLN A 498 29.52 -35.40 -7.34
N ALA A 499 29.56 -36.01 -8.53
CA ALA A 499 30.79 -36.15 -9.30
C ALA A 499 31.39 -34.79 -9.67
N LYS A 500 30.53 -33.83 -10.04
CA LYS A 500 30.95 -32.45 -10.32
C LYS A 500 31.51 -31.76 -9.10
N ALA A 501 30.82 -31.84 -7.96
CA ALA A 501 31.28 -31.24 -6.71
C ALA A 501 32.63 -31.81 -6.24
N GLU A 502 32.84 -33.13 -6.36
CA GLU A 502 34.13 -33.75 -6.01
C GLU A 502 35.23 -33.34 -7.00
N LYS A 503 34.92 -33.25 -8.30
CA LYS A 503 35.87 -32.79 -9.33
C LYS A 503 36.35 -31.36 -9.04
N ASP A 504 35.44 -30.47 -8.66
CA ASP A 504 35.75 -29.07 -8.36
C ASP A 504 36.47 -28.92 -7.00
N TYR A 505 36.18 -29.80 -6.03
CA TYR A 505 36.80 -29.78 -4.70
C TYR A 505 38.19 -30.45 -4.66
N ALA A 506 38.43 -31.50 -5.44
CA ALA A 506 39.70 -32.22 -5.51
C ALA A 506 40.96 -31.33 -5.60
N PRO A 507 41.04 -30.30 -6.48
CA PRO A 507 42.20 -29.42 -6.54
C PRO A 507 42.37 -28.56 -5.28
N GLU A 508 41.29 -28.12 -4.65
CA GLU A 508 41.33 -27.29 -3.44
C GLU A 508 41.68 -28.11 -2.19
N ARG A 509 41.27 -29.38 -2.18
CA ARG A 509 41.67 -30.37 -1.17
C ARG A 509 43.15 -30.69 -1.26
N ALA A 510 43.69 -30.88 -2.47
CA ALA A 510 45.11 -31.13 -2.71
C ALA A 510 46.00 -29.95 -2.28
N LYS A 511 45.48 -28.72 -2.35
CA LYS A 511 46.14 -27.50 -1.84
C LYS A 511 46.07 -27.35 -0.31
N GLY A 512 45.43 -28.26 0.41
CA GLY A 512 45.28 -28.19 1.87
C GLY A 512 44.45 -27.00 2.35
N THR A 513 43.53 -26.50 1.52
CA THR A 513 42.69 -25.36 1.88
C THR A 513 41.70 -25.73 2.99
N ARG A 514 41.30 -24.74 3.80
CA ARG A 514 40.25 -24.91 4.84
C ARG A 514 38.83 -24.92 4.27
N ARG A 515 38.67 -24.88 2.95
CA ARG A 515 37.36 -24.81 2.29
C ARG A 515 36.67 -26.16 2.41
N SER A 516 35.37 -26.13 2.67
CA SER A 516 34.55 -27.33 2.80
C SER A 516 34.01 -27.75 1.43
N ILE A 517 33.82 -29.05 1.22
CA ILE A 517 33.13 -29.58 0.03
C ILE A 517 31.73 -28.95 -0.15
N SER A 518 31.08 -28.52 0.93
CA SER A 518 29.79 -27.82 0.90
C SER A 518 29.80 -26.54 0.05
N GLU A 519 30.95 -25.85 -0.09
CA GLU A 519 31.09 -24.66 -0.95
C GLU A 519 31.05 -24.99 -2.45
N PHE A 520 31.29 -26.24 -2.83
CA PHE A 520 31.36 -26.71 -4.21
C PHE A 520 30.10 -27.47 -4.63
N ARG A 521 29.14 -27.66 -3.72
CA ARG A 521 27.88 -28.37 -4.00
C ARG A 521 26.90 -27.41 -4.65
N GLN A 522 26.42 -27.77 -5.84
CA GLN A 522 25.32 -27.08 -6.51
C GLN A 522 23.97 -27.56 -5.94
N PHE A 523 23.66 -27.12 -4.72
CA PHE A 523 22.45 -27.53 -3.99
C PHE A 523 21.20 -26.72 -4.37
N GLU A 524 21.31 -25.80 -5.32
CA GLU A 524 20.21 -24.93 -5.73
C GLU A 524 19.43 -25.57 -6.89
N ARG A 525 18.12 -25.78 -6.69
CA ARG A 525 17.19 -26.12 -7.78
C ARG A 525 16.38 -24.90 -8.16
N TRP A 526 16.46 -24.53 -9.42
CA TRP A 526 15.80 -23.35 -9.98
C TRP A 526 14.40 -23.70 -10.49
N THR A 527 13.42 -22.84 -10.19
CA THR A 527 12.14 -22.84 -10.89
C THR A 527 12.35 -22.53 -12.37
N PRO A 528 11.39 -22.86 -13.24
CA PRO A 528 11.31 -22.24 -14.55
C PRO A 528 11.26 -20.71 -14.41
N TRP A 529 11.65 -20.00 -15.47
CA TRP A 529 11.45 -18.56 -15.57
C TRP A 529 9.97 -18.22 -15.56
N SER A 530 9.62 -17.10 -14.93
CA SER A 530 8.30 -16.49 -15.12
C SER A 530 8.09 -16.12 -16.59
N GLU A 531 6.83 -15.94 -16.96
CA GLU A 531 6.51 -15.18 -18.16
C GLU A 531 7.17 -13.79 -18.10
N PRO A 532 7.62 -13.24 -19.25
CA PRO A 532 8.11 -11.87 -19.33
C PRO A 532 7.07 -10.87 -18.80
N SER A 533 7.55 -9.82 -18.14
CA SER A 533 6.70 -8.71 -17.74
C SER A 533 6.20 -7.90 -18.92
N GLU A 534 5.18 -7.08 -18.69
CA GLU A 534 4.86 -5.98 -19.59
C GLU A 534 6.06 -5.03 -19.76
N PRO A 535 6.23 -4.41 -20.95
CA PRO A 535 7.26 -3.42 -21.18
C PRO A 535 7.16 -2.24 -20.21
N VAL A 536 8.29 -1.87 -19.63
CA VAL A 536 8.40 -0.77 -18.67
C VAL A 536 9.62 0.10 -18.98
N SER A 537 9.48 1.41 -18.81
CA SER A 537 10.57 2.37 -18.93
C SER A 537 10.86 3.03 -17.60
N LEU A 538 12.07 3.59 -17.46
CA LEU A 538 12.33 4.51 -16.37
C LEU A 538 11.43 5.76 -16.52
N PRO A 539 10.91 6.31 -15.40
CA PRO A 539 10.07 7.50 -15.44
C PRO A 539 10.89 8.72 -15.88
N THR A 540 10.20 9.76 -16.35
CA THR A 540 10.81 11.07 -16.65
C THR A 540 11.10 11.84 -15.37
N GLU A 541 11.97 12.85 -15.45
CA GLU A 541 12.23 13.78 -14.33
C GLU A 541 11.08 14.75 -14.10
N ASN A 542 10.35 15.04 -15.17
CA ASN A 542 9.23 15.96 -15.15
C ASN A 542 7.96 15.22 -14.73
N THR A 543 7.23 15.82 -13.80
CA THR A 543 5.90 15.40 -13.38
C THR A 543 4.95 16.57 -13.56
N VAL A 544 3.75 16.29 -14.05
CA VAL A 544 2.69 17.27 -14.23
C VAL A 544 1.51 16.80 -13.39
N LEU A 545 0.95 17.70 -12.59
CA LEU A 545 -0.19 17.44 -11.73
C LEU A 545 -1.33 18.35 -12.15
N ALA A 546 -2.51 17.77 -12.39
CA ALA A 546 -3.73 18.51 -12.65
C ALA A 546 -4.25 19.17 -11.38
N GLY A 547 -4.73 20.40 -11.52
CA GLY A 547 -5.46 21.13 -10.49
C GLY A 547 -6.80 21.65 -11.03
N PRO A 548 -7.43 22.60 -10.33
CA PRO A 548 -8.77 23.06 -10.66
C PRO A 548 -8.89 23.63 -12.08
N VAL A 549 -9.99 23.27 -12.75
CA VAL A 549 -10.34 23.78 -14.08
C VAL A 549 -11.39 24.89 -13.97
N VAL A 550 -11.18 25.97 -14.73
CA VAL A 550 -12.18 27.03 -14.93
C VAL A 550 -12.79 26.83 -16.33
N PRO A 551 -14.10 26.51 -16.41
CA PRO A 551 -14.75 26.21 -17.67
C PRO A 551 -14.92 27.48 -18.53
N PRO A 552 -15.09 27.32 -19.85
CA PRO A 552 -15.35 28.45 -20.72
C PRO A 552 -16.68 29.10 -20.38
N SER A 553 -16.71 30.44 -20.35
CA SER A 553 -17.98 31.16 -20.17
C SER A 553 -18.83 31.05 -21.43
N VAL A 554 -19.85 30.20 -21.42
CA VAL A 554 -20.75 29.97 -22.57
C VAL A 554 -21.86 31.02 -22.62
N LYS A 555 -22.00 31.70 -23.76
CA LYS A 555 -23.15 32.56 -24.08
C LYS A 555 -23.94 31.94 -25.22
N ASN A 556 -25.23 31.73 -25.02
CA ASN A 556 -26.12 31.29 -26.09
C ASN A 556 -26.36 32.44 -27.08
N LEU A 557 -25.95 32.26 -28.32
CA LEU A 557 -26.22 33.17 -29.43
C LEU A 557 -27.34 32.58 -30.29
N ASN A 558 -28.37 33.39 -30.57
CA ASN A 558 -29.40 33.02 -31.52
C ASN A 558 -28.91 33.29 -32.94
N PHE A 559 -28.58 32.24 -33.69
CA PHE A 559 -28.19 32.31 -35.09
C PHE A 559 -29.19 31.51 -35.94
N LYS A 560 -29.87 32.17 -36.89
CA LYS A 560 -30.85 31.54 -37.80
C LYS A 560 -31.90 30.66 -37.08
N ASN A 561 -32.56 31.18 -36.04
CA ASN A 561 -33.54 30.46 -35.21
C ASN A 561 -33.01 29.20 -34.50
N ARG A 562 -31.69 29.06 -34.33
CA ARG A 562 -31.07 28.04 -33.49
C ARG A 562 -30.24 28.72 -32.39
N SER A 563 -30.43 28.28 -31.16
CA SER A 563 -29.57 28.68 -30.03
C SER A 563 -28.27 27.90 -30.16
N VAL A 564 -27.17 28.61 -30.45
CA VAL A 564 -25.83 28.01 -30.54
C VAL A 564 -25.02 28.51 -29.34
N PRO A 565 -24.48 27.60 -28.50
CA PRO A 565 -23.58 27.99 -27.41
C PRO A 565 -22.27 28.52 -28.00
N TYR A 566 -21.85 29.70 -27.56
CA TYR A 566 -20.58 30.34 -27.93
C TYR A 566 -19.72 30.52 -26.69
N ALA A 567 -18.54 29.89 -26.66
CA ALA A 567 -17.55 30.09 -25.60
C ALA A 567 -16.89 31.47 -25.75
N LYS A 568 -17.03 32.32 -24.73
CA LYS A 568 -16.45 33.67 -24.73
C LYS A 568 -14.94 33.66 -24.46
N ASN A 569 -14.50 32.74 -23.62
CA ASN A 569 -13.11 32.54 -23.22
C ASN A 569 -12.76 31.06 -23.40
N GLU A 570 -11.49 30.76 -23.57
CA GLU A 570 -10.96 29.40 -23.56
C GLU A 570 -11.00 28.81 -22.14
N PRO A 571 -11.12 27.48 -21.99
CA PRO A 571 -10.93 26.82 -20.70
C PRO A 571 -9.50 27.05 -20.19
N THR A 572 -9.37 27.28 -18.88
CA THR A 572 -8.07 27.45 -18.22
C THR A 572 -7.96 26.47 -17.06
N ALA A 573 -6.83 25.79 -16.96
CA ALA A 573 -6.52 24.87 -15.87
C ALA A 573 -5.34 25.37 -15.04
N LYS A 574 -5.45 25.30 -13.70
CA LYS A 574 -4.28 25.43 -12.83
C LYS A 574 -3.54 24.11 -12.80
N MET A 575 -2.24 24.12 -13.06
CA MET A 575 -1.42 22.92 -13.06
C MET A 575 -0.15 23.14 -12.25
N VAL A 576 0.36 22.08 -11.62
CA VAL A 576 1.70 22.08 -11.02
C VAL A 576 2.62 21.28 -11.91
N VAL A 577 3.63 21.94 -12.45
CA VAL A 577 4.72 21.28 -13.17
C VAL A 577 5.90 21.20 -12.24
N SER A 578 6.50 20.02 -12.15
CA SER A 578 7.63 19.81 -11.28
C SER A 578 8.72 19.01 -11.96
N LYS A 579 9.97 19.23 -11.52
CA LYS A 579 11.14 18.50 -11.99
C LYS A 579 11.95 18.01 -10.79
N PHE A 580 12.39 16.76 -10.82
CA PHE A 580 13.40 16.29 -9.88
C PHE A 580 14.78 16.90 -10.18
N ASP A 581 15.33 17.63 -9.22
CA ASP A 581 16.69 18.16 -9.30
C ASP A 581 17.66 17.23 -8.55
N PHE A 582 18.52 16.55 -9.30
CA PHE A 582 19.51 15.60 -8.74
C PHE A 582 20.55 16.27 -7.84
N SER A 583 20.81 17.57 -8.02
CA SER A 583 21.79 18.32 -7.21
C SER A 583 21.21 18.77 -5.87
N LEU A 584 19.92 19.11 -5.84
CA LEU A 584 19.20 19.51 -4.63
C LEU A 584 18.58 18.31 -3.90
N ALA A 585 18.49 17.15 -4.56
CA ALA A 585 17.85 15.94 -4.03
C ALA A 585 16.35 16.12 -3.70
N THR A 586 15.67 17.04 -4.37
CA THR A 586 14.24 17.31 -4.16
C THR A 586 13.52 17.59 -5.46
N ARG A 587 12.19 17.63 -5.37
CA ARG A 587 11.29 18.04 -6.44
C ARG A 587 11.16 19.56 -6.41
N VAL A 588 11.33 20.20 -7.57
CA VAL A 588 11.16 21.65 -7.76
C VAL A 588 9.79 21.87 -8.41
N PRO A 589 8.77 22.34 -7.67
CA PRO A 589 7.44 22.59 -8.22
C PRO A 589 7.28 24.03 -8.71
N MET A 590 6.42 24.23 -9.71
CA MET A 590 5.97 25.52 -10.19
C MET A 590 4.52 25.43 -10.65
N GLN A 591 3.69 26.40 -10.22
CA GLN A 591 2.32 26.53 -10.72
C GLN A 591 2.30 27.24 -12.08
N ILE A 592 1.46 26.75 -13.00
CA ILE A 592 1.22 27.32 -14.32
C ILE A 592 -0.30 27.36 -14.56
N ASP A 593 -0.79 28.51 -15.03
CA ASP A 593 -2.11 28.60 -15.63
C ASP A 593 -1.99 28.19 -17.10
N ALA A 594 -2.63 27.09 -17.47
CA ALA A 594 -2.54 26.51 -18.81
C ALA A 594 -3.87 26.60 -19.56
N THR A 595 -3.78 26.94 -20.85
CA THR A 595 -4.85 26.79 -21.85
C THR A 595 -4.47 25.70 -22.85
N GLU A 596 -5.41 25.31 -23.72
CA GLU A 596 -5.11 24.43 -24.85
C GLU A 596 -3.97 25.00 -25.71
N GLY A 597 -2.99 24.16 -26.05
CA GLY A 597 -1.76 24.55 -26.76
C GLY A 597 -0.64 25.09 -25.86
N SER A 598 -0.86 25.26 -24.55
CA SER A 598 0.17 25.72 -23.63
C SER A 598 1.29 24.69 -23.46
N VAL A 599 2.55 25.16 -23.56
CA VAL A 599 3.74 24.35 -23.24
C VAL A 599 4.08 24.54 -21.78
N LEU A 600 4.22 23.43 -21.06
CA LEU A 600 4.38 23.37 -19.61
C LEU A 600 5.81 23.66 -19.15
N SER A 601 6.39 24.78 -19.58
CA SER A 601 7.72 25.25 -19.21
C SER A 601 7.64 26.62 -18.54
N LYS A 602 8.39 26.82 -17.45
CA LYS A 602 8.38 28.08 -16.70
C LYS A 602 9.76 28.38 -16.11
N THR A 603 10.10 29.66 -16.08
CA THR A 603 11.22 30.22 -15.31
C THR A 603 10.65 31.17 -14.25
N ALA A 604 11.18 31.13 -13.03
CA ALA A 604 10.74 31.98 -11.93
C ALA A 604 11.96 32.55 -11.19
N GLU A 605 11.85 33.78 -10.71
CA GLU A 605 12.89 34.42 -9.88
C GLU A 605 13.12 33.68 -8.57
N SER A 606 12.05 33.09 -8.01
CA SER A 606 12.16 32.14 -6.91
C SER A 606 10.99 31.16 -6.91
N THR A 607 11.21 29.96 -6.35
CA THR A 607 10.16 29.00 -6.05
C THR A 607 10.41 28.32 -4.71
N ASP A 608 9.35 27.85 -4.07
CA ASP A 608 9.43 27.14 -2.79
C ASP A 608 9.65 25.65 -3.05
N VAL A 609 10.61 25.08 -2.35
CA VAL A 609 10.96 23.66 -2.44
C VAL A 609 10.94 23.02 -1.05
N ILE A 610 10.44 21.79 -0.98
CA ILE A 610 10.37 21.05 0.28
C ILE A 610 11.68 20.31 0.47
N ASP A 611 12.31 20.45 1.64
CA ASP A 611 13.39 19.56 2.06
C ASP A 611 12.79 18.21 2.48
N PRO A 612 13.04 17.12 1.73
CA PRO A 612 12.41 15.83 1.99
C PRO A 612 12.91 15.19 3.28
N LEU A 613 14.05 15.63 3.84
CA LEU A 613 14.59 15.08 5.08
C LEU A 613 14.04 15.80 6.32
N THR A 614 13.92 17.13 6.27
CA THR A 614 13.55 17.97 7.43
C THR A 614 12.11 18.50 7.36
N LEU A 615 11.47 18.37 6.20
CA LEU A 615 10.17 18.97 5.85
C LEU A 615 10.17 20.51 5.88
N GLU A 616 11.35 21.15 6.00
CA GLU A 616 11.47 22.60 5.92
C GLU A 616 11.26 23.09 4.49
N ILE A 617 10.49 24.17 4.35
CA ILE A 617 10.26 24.80 3.05
C ILE A 617 11.36 25.83 2.83
N LYS A 618 12.11 25.66 1.75
CA LYS A 618 13.26 26.48 1.36
C LYS A 618 12.94 27.28 0.11
N LYS A 619 13.54 28.46 -0.02
CA LYS A 619 13.44 29.30 -1.20
C LYS A 619 14.57 28.98 -2.18
N LEU A 620 14.22 28.59 -3.39
CA LEU A 620 15.15 28.35 -4.49
C LEU A 620 15.13 29.55 -5.45
N PRO A 621 16.21 30.35 -5.56
CA PRO A 621 16.30 31.43 -6.54
C PRO A 621 16.53 30.91 -7.96
N ASP A 622 16.12 31.69 -8.96
CA ASP A 622 16.36 31.48 -10.39
C ASP A 622 15.99 30.08 -10.90
N ALA A 623 14.86 29.56 -10.42
CA ALA A 623 14.40 28.22 -10.77
C ALA A 623 13.89 28.18 -12.22
N ALA A 624 14.27 27.13 -12.96
CA ALA A 624 13.85 26.92 -14.35
C ALA A 624 13.42 25.47 -14.60
N ILE A 625 12.23 25.29 -15.17
CA ILE A 625 11.71 24.00 -15.60
C ILE A 625 11.55 24.01 -17.13
N ASN A 626 12.43 23.26 -17.79
CA ASN A 626 12.38 23.00 -19.21
C ASN A 626 11.63 21.69 -19.47
N ASN A 627 10.32 21.78 -19.66
CA ASN A 627 9.45 20.65 -19.97
C ASN A 627 8.72 20.94 -21.30
N ARG A 628 8.75 19.97 -22.23
CA ARG A 628 8.12 20.08 -23.56
C ARG A 628 6.71 19.53 -23.60
N SER A 629 6.18 19.12 -22.44
CA SER A 629 4.82 18.64 -22.34
C SER A 629 3.85 19.74 -22.73
N THR A 630 2.85 19.42 -23.54
CA THR A 630 1.90 20.37 -24.11
C THR A 630 0.48 19.96 -23.76
N VAL A 631 -0.33 20.92 -23.32
CA VAL A 631 -1.75 20.70 -23.06
C VAL A 631 -2.50 20.64 -24.39
N ILE A 632 -3.24 19.57 -24.63
CA ILE A 632 -4.00 19.36 -25.87
C ILE A 632 -5.46 19.79 -25.68
N ALA A 633 -6.08 19.35 -24.59
CA ALA A 633 -7.49 19.59 -24.32
C ALA A 633 -7.74 19.72 -22.82
N ILE A 634 -8.72 20.54 -22.45
CA ILE A 634 -9.13 20.76 -21.06
C ILE A 634 -10.66 20.58 -20.99
N ASP A 635 -11.12 19.73 -20.07
CA ASP A 635 -12.53 19.53 -19.78
C ASP A 635 -12.80 19.58 -18.26
N GLY A 636 -14.06 19.79 -17.88
CA GLY A 636 -14.50 19.85 -16.48
C GLY A 636 -14.58 21.27 -15.90
N GLY A 637 -14.81 21.35 -14.58
CA GLY A 637 -15.01 22.60 -13.84
C GLY A 637 -16.41 23.20 -13.94
N ASN A 638 -17.34 22.58 -14.68
CA ASN A 638 -18.72 23.06 -14.79
C ASN A 638 -19.48 22.86 -13.46
N PRO A 639 -20.35 23.79 -13.05
CA PRO A 639 -21.19 23.59 -11.88
C PRO A 639 -22.16 22.42 -12.12
N LEU A 640 -22.25 21.50 -11.17
CA LEU A 640 -23.16 20.37 -11.26
C LEU A 640 -24.62 20.84 -11.16
N SER A 641 -25.46 20.49 -12.14
CA SER A 641 -26.85 20.97 -12.24
C SER A 641 -27.78 20.52 -11.09
N ILE A 642 -27.31 19.63 -10.22
CA ILE A 642 -28.06 19.05 -9.11
C ILE A 642 -28.00 19.95 -7.85
N VAL A 643 -27.05 20.91 -7.79
CA VAL A 643 -26.81 21.75 -6.61
C VAL A 643 -27.09 23.21 -6.94
N THR A 644 -27.89 23.89 -6.11
CA THR A 644 -28.18 25.34 -6.23
C THR A 644 -27.07 26.24 -5.69
N ASP A 645 -26.11 25.66 -4.96
CA ASP A 645 -24.91 26.33 -4.46
C ASP A 645 -23.75 26.06 -5.43
N ASP A 646 -23.01 27.11 -5.79
CA ASP A 646 -21.88 27.11 -6.77
C ASP A 646 -20.65 26.26 -6.32
N ASP A 647 -20.76 25.51 -5.22
CA ASP A 647 -19.62 24.89 -4.52
C ASP A 647 -19.22 23.51 -5.07
N LEU A 648 -20.09 22.85 -5.84
CA LEU A 648 -19.85 21.52 -6.40
C LEU A 648 -19.70 21.59 -7.93
N LYS A 649 -18.49 21.29 -8.40
CA LYS A 649 -18.11 21.32 -9.81
C LYS A 649 -17.72 19.94 -10.31
N GLU A 650 -17.91 19.71 -11.61
CA GLU A 650 -17.37 18.56 -12.31
C GLU A 650 -15.84 18.57 -12.19
N PRO A 651 -15.20 17.42 -11.89
CA PRO A 651 -13.75 17.35 -11.79
C PRO A 651 -13.09 17.64 -13.13
N GLY A 652 -11.98 18.37 -13.09
CA GLY A 652 -11.16 18.67 -14.25
C GLY A 652 -10.48 17.42 -14.83
N SER A 653 -10.42 17.35 -16.16
CA SER A 653 -9.64 16.36 -16.91
C SER A 653 -8.81 17.08 -17.98
N ILE A 654 -7.51 16.78 -18.03
CA ILE A 654 -6.55 17.49 -18.89
C ILE A 654 -5.79 16.47 -19.73
N LEU A 655 -5.92 16.56 -21.05
CA LEU A 655 -5.16 15.74 -21.99
C LEU A 655 -3.81 16.40 -22.25
N ILE A 656 -2.73 15.67 -21.98
CA ILE A 656 -1.35 16.16 -22.05
C ILE A 656 -0.56 15.29 -23.02
N PHE A 657 0.16 15.93 -23.94
CA PHE A 657 1.23 15.30 -24.70
C PHE A 657 2.53 15.46 -23.92
N LYS A 658 3.08 14.37 -23.39
CA LYS A 658 4.29 14.38 -22.56
C LYS A 658 5.56 14.54 -23.40
N ASP A 659 6.65 14.94 -22.73
CA ASP A 659 7.97 15.11 -23.35
C ASP A 659 8.59 13.81 -23.90
N ASN A 660 8.15 12.65 -23.39
CA ASN A 660 8.52 11.33 -23.86
C ASN A 660 7.72 10.85 -25.10
N GLY A 661 6.77 11.66 -25.59
CA GLY A 661 5.92 11.34 -26.74
C GLY A 661 4.66 10.54 -26.40
N GLU A 662 4.36 10.33 -25.11
CA GLU A 662 3.15 9.67 -24.64
C GLU A 662 1.98 10.66 -24.52
N LEU A 663 0.76 10.17 -24.74
CA LEU A 663 -0.48 10.89 -24.44
C LEU A 663 -1.01 10.42 -23.10
N ASP A 664 -1.28 11.36 -22.20
CA ASP A 664 -1.77 11.08 -20.86
C ASP A 664 -2.96 11.95 -20.50
N VAL A 665 -3.89 11.42 -19.70
CA VAL A 665 -5.04 12.17 -19.20
C VAL A 665 -4.86 12.35 -17.71
N ALA A 666 -4.53 13.57 -17.30
CA ALA A 666 -4.42 13.93 -15.89
C ALA A 666 -5.79 14.31 -15.34
N SER A 667 -6.14 13.74 -14.19
CA SER A 667 -7.42 13.93 -13.50
C SER A 667 -7.19 14.77 -12.25
N GLU A 668 -8.00 15.81 -12.06
CA GLU A 668 -7.98 16.62 -10.84
C GLU A 668 -8.17 15.77 -9.57
N VAL A 669 -8.95 14.70 -9.65
CA VAL A 669 -9.24 13.81 -8.51
C VAL A 669 -8.03 12.97 -8.14
N ASP A 670 -7.37 12.37 -9.14
CA ASP A 670 -6.21 11.49 -8.89
C ASP A 670 -5.00 12.29 -8.41
N ASP A 671 -4.87 13.53 -8.88
CA ASP A 671 -3.75 14.43 -8.57
C ASP A 671 -4.04 15.38 -7.39
N LEU A 672 -5.22 15.33 -6.77
CA LEU A 672 -5.67 16.34 -5.79
C LEU A 672 -4.67 16.53 -4.63
N GLN A 673 -4.32 15.45 -3.95
CA GLN A 673 -3.37 15.50 -2.83
C GLN A 673 -1.97 15.97 -3.25
N PRO A 674 -1.28 15.34 -4.24
CA PRO A 674 0.04 15.82 -4.64
C PRO A 674 -0.02 17.26 -5.18
N TYR A 675 -1.11 17.67 -5.85
CA TYR A 675 -1.34 19.04 -6.24
C TYR A 675 -1.36 19.95 -5.01
N ARG A 676 -2.17 19.67 -3.98
CA ARG A 676 -2.25 20.49 -2.74
C ARG A 676 -0.89 20.65 -2.08
N ILE A 677 -0.13 19.56 -1.93
CA ILE A 677 1.20 19.55 -1.31
C ILE A 677 2.18 20.45 -2.08
N TYR A 678 2.29 20.26 -3.40
CA TYR A 678 3.31 20.97 -4.20
C TYR A 678 2.88 22.36 -4.67
N SER A 679 1.58 22.67 -4.60
CA SER A 679 1.03 24.00 -4.84
C SER A 679 1.00 24.86 -3.56
N PHE A 680 1.12 24.23 -2.38
CA PHE A 680 0.84 24.83 -1.08
C PHE A 680 -0.56 25.43 -1.02
N ALA A 681 -1.56 24.71 -1.57
CA ALA A 681 -2.95 25.18 -1.71
C ALA A 681 -3.58 25.52 -0.36
N ASP A 682 -3.43 24.64 0.64
CA ASP A 682 -4.04 24.82 1.96
C ASP A 682 -3.52 26.09 2.64
N GLU A 683 -2.22 26.37 2.53
CA GLU A 683 -1.60 27.60 3.03
C GLU A 683 -2.07 28.85 2.28
N LYS A 684 -2.54 28.70 1.03
CA LYS A 684 -3.11 29.78 0.21
C LYS A 684 -4.63 29.91 0.37
N GLY A 685 -5.29 29.00 1.09
CA GLY A 685 -6.74 28.94 1.25
C GLY A 685 -7.49 28.56 -0.04
N GLU A 686 -6.83 27.78 -0.92
CA GLU A 686 -7.36 27.31 -2.21
C GLU A 686 -8.13 26.00 -2.12
#